data_AF-L0A327-F1
#
_entry.id   AF-L0A327-F1
#
_cell.length_a   1.000
_cell.length_b   1.000
_cell.length_c   1.000
_cell.angle_alpha   90.00
_cell.angle_beta   90.00
_cell.angle_gamma   90.00
#
_symmetry.space_group_name_H-M   'P 1'
#
loop_
_entity.id
_entity.type
_entity.pdbx_description
1 polymer ?
#
loop_
_entity_poly.entity_id
_entity_poly.type
_entity_poly.pdbx_seq_one_letter_code
_entity_poly.pdbx_strand_id
1 'polypeptide(L)'
;MPVKISSTAPQDLLDELQSAATEARTTTAQQQAQMADTAQYASDTAAYPPIGPAGAKGRRILADGSMEILVSDGIAWTPITTLTTTDRVALASRFYPSSKANQPHALYQLVRREYLNNTGGPYRVALLGDSILGYMGATLLRALERSHGVNGLGYDPLDAGRYGTNVTLTKSGTWTTYGSGNSDPTSIEKWGVSGNSITADAGASVTYAPSSRYPFDTFRVWYYKGPGKGQFTYAVDGGASTTVDTSAASAGLGYVEVQLATNTSGAPGTHSLVLTVSSGNVTLYGVETWSRRAYGVAPLYLNTGGTQAAHWATAAQNGGNFLQAFLAVTQPAQSLVMLGANDAGTSKRTGAQFEADMTTLLGSFTPPRFSDTLLLTPWWRGTEADASVEDTAYKALVQEYRSRLLSLARTRDVSLWDLQRYWPSHPDAWSGGLYADLIHPSNLGAAYWVAGFMRLLPQAVGEAASLDSDNTFSKSLRVLVGTGFFGAYGINTLGDEVTSTTYETGFSFPFSDGISIKLAGSEVGRVGFNGNSSAIFTGFPTSSRSTVLAAFRQGSTSAPAMKVWVDASNKACFEGVNGNARLARNGVGVEVTSQQVKLELPLGFTANTPAAGAYTMSATDAYVRAQGNVTLPNITSSAGTVYIIKNITGSGITVTPASTETIDGATSLTLNANQTVRLYSTGSRWDVL
;
A
#
# COMPACT_ATOMS: atom_id res chain seq x y z
N MET A 1 0.96 0.93 42.74
CA MET A 1 2.11 0.18 43.29
C MET A 1 2.18 0.47 44.78
N PRO A 2 2.29 -0.52 45.69
CA PRO A 2 2.49 -0.23 47.11
C PRO A 2 3.95 0.17 47.35
N VAL A 3 4.17 1.38 47.86
CA VAL A 3 5.50 1.86 48.28
C VAL A 3 5.80 1.24 49.64
N LYS A 4 6.84 0.39 49.73
CA LYS A 4 7.40 -0.06 51.01
C LYS A 4 8.31 1.04 51.55
N ILE A 5 7.92 1.66 52.67
CA ILE A 5 8.74 2.65 53.38
C ILE A 5 9.52 1.91 54.49
N SER A 6 10.83 2.15 54.54
CA SER A 6 11.77 1.61 55.53
C SER A 6 11.40 2.04 56.95
N SER A 7 11.48 1.12 57.93
CA SER A 7 11.07 1.28 59.33
C SER A 7 11.98 2.18 60.18
N THR A 8 12.66 3.16 59.58
CA THR A 8 13.61 4.07 60.24
C THR A 8 13.29 5.54 60.02
N ALA A 9 12.14 5.87 59.40
CA ALA A 9 11.70 7.25 59.30
C ALA A 9 11.12 7.73 60.65
N PRO A 10 11.48 8.95 61.11
CA PRO A 10 10.83 9.61 62.24
C PRO A 10 9.30 9.64 62.07
N GLN A 11 8.56 9.41 63.17
CA GLN A 11 7.10 9.23 63.14
C GLN A 11 6.36 10.47 62.63
N ASP A 12 6.90 11.67 62.89
CA ASP A 12 6.40 12.94 62.38
C ASP A 12 6.44 13.01 60.84
N LEU A 13 7.50 12.49 60.22
CA LEU A 13 7.60 12.40 58.76
C LEU A 13 6.62 11.37 58.18
N LEU A 14 6.35 10.28 58.91
CA LEU A 14 5.36 9.28 58.51
C LEU A 14 3.94 9.84 58.59
N ASP A 15 3.64 10.63 59.62
CA ASP A 15 2.34 11.26 59.81
C ASP A 15 2.10 12.36 58.74
N GLU A 16 3.13 13.13 58.39
CA GLU A 16 3.08 14.13 57.32
C GLU A 16 2.86 13.49 55.94
N LEU A 17 3.57 12.40 55.64
CA LEU A 17 3.40 11.64 54.39
C LEU A 17 2.02 10.95 54.30
N GLN A 18 1.47 10.48 55.42
CA GLN A 18 0.12 9.92 55.46
C GLN A 18 -0.96 11.01 55.29
N SER A 19 -0.74 12.19 55.86
CA SER A 19 -1.65 13.32 55.71
C SER A 19 -1.66 13.81 54.25
N ALA A 20 -0.48 14.00 53.64
CA ALA A 20 -0.35 14.37 52.23
C ALA A 20 -0.96 13.32 51.28
N ALA A 21 -0.79 12.02 51.59
CA ALA A 21 -1.42 10.94 50.82
C ALA A 21 -2.95 10.94 50.95
N THR A 22 -3.49 11.35 52.10
CA THR A 22 -4.93 11.44 52.34
C THR A 22 -5.54 12.65 51.63
N GLU A 23 -4.86 13.78 51.67
CA GLU A 23 -5.24 15.00 50.93
C GLU A 23 -5.24 14.74 49.42
N ALA A 24 -4.17 14.13 48.88
CA ALA A 24 -4.08 13.77 47.46
C ALA A 24 -5.21 12.82 47.00
N ARG A 25 -5.61 11.85 47.83
CA ARG A 25 -6.76 10.97 47.53
C ARG A 25 -8.08 11.73 47.53
N THR A 26 -8.24 12.68 48.44
CA THR A 26 -9.45 13.50 48.56
C THR A 26 -9.59 14.45 47.36
N THR A 27 -8.49 15.11 46.95
CA THR A 27 -8.47 15.96 45.75
C THR A 27 -8.75 15.17 44.49
N THR A 28 -8.20 13.95 44.36
CA THR A 28 -8.46 13.08 43.20
C THR A 28 -9.92 12.64 43.14
N ALA A 29 -10.53 12.29 44.27
CA ALA A 29 -11.94 11.91 44.34
C ALA A 29 -12.87 13.10 44.03
N GLN A 30 -12.54 14.32 44.49
CA GLN A 30 -13.28 15.53 44.17
C GLN A 30 -13.17 15.89 42.68
N GLN A 31 -11.98 15.77 42.07
CA GLN A 31 -11.80 15.96 40.63
C GLN A 31 -12.58 14.93 39.82
N GLN A 32 -12.61 13.66 40.24
CA GLN A 32 -13.41 12.63 39.58
C GLN A 32 -14.92 12.87 39.69
N ALA A 33 -15.41 13.33 40.85
CA ALA A 33 -16.81 13.72 41.02
C ALA A 33 -17.17 14.94 40.15
N GLN A 34 -16.30 15.94 40.08
CA GLN A 34 -16.53 17.14 39.27
C GLN A 34 -16.50 16.83 37.76
N MET A 35 -15.65 15.88 37.33
CA MET A 35 -15.66 15.38 35.95
C MET A 35 -16.91 14.55 35.62
N ALA A 36 -17.45 13.79 36.58
CA ALA A 36 -18.69 13.05 36.41
C ALA A 36 -19.91 14.00 36.29
N ASP A 37 -19.99 15.04 37.12
CA ASP A 37 -21.03 16.08 37.02
C ASP A 37 -20.95 16.87 35.72
N THR A 38 -19.72 17.16 35.24
CA THR A 38 -19.52 17.84 33.96
C THR A 38 -19.92 16.95 32.76
N ALA A 39 -19.66 15.63 32.85
CA ALA A 39 -20.08 14.66 31.84
C ALA A 39 -21.62 14.47 31.83
N GLN A 40 -22.25 14.46 33.00
CA GLN A 40 -23.72 14.40 33.12
C GLN A 40 -24.38 15.69 32.58
N TYR A 41 -23.83 16.87 32.90
CA TYR A 41 -24.32 18.14 32.37
C TYR A 41 -24.16 18.23 30.84
N ALA A 42 -23.07 17.68 30.29
CA ALA A 42 -22.84 17.57 28.85
C ALA A 42 -23.76 16.55 28.16
N SER A 43 -24.15 15.45 28.84
CA SER A 43 -25.12 14.50 28.29
C SER A 43 -26.54 15.08 28.26
N ASP A 44 -26.90 15.85 29.29
CA ASP A 44 -28.25 16.39 29.43
C ASP A 44 -28.49 17.57 28.48
N THR A 45 -27.45 18.34 28.14
CA THR A 45 -27.51 19.41 27.15
C THR A 45 -27.40 18.93 25.69
N ALA A 46 -26.95 17.69 25.45
CA ALA A 46 -26.88 17.08 24.12
C ALA A 46 -28.16 16.35 23.67
N ALA A 47 -29.16 16.20 24.55
CA ALA A 47 -30.34 15.39 24.26
C ALA A 47 -31.29 16.00 23.22
N TYR A 48 -31.32 17.34 23.07
CA TYR A 48 -32.13 18.02 22.06
C TYR A 48 -31.44 19.31 21.55
N PRO A 49 -31.09 19.41 20.24
CA PRO A 49 -30.71 20.71 19.68
C PRO A 49 -31.90 21.68 19.77
N PRO A 50 -31.67 23.00 19.88
CA PRO A 50 -32.73 23.99 19.86
C PRO A 50 -33.67 23.73 18.68
N ILE A 51 -34.99 23.79 18.91
CA ILE A 51 -36.00 23.54 17.87
C ILE A 51 -35.77 24.55 16.74
N GLY A 52 -35.26 24.06 15.61
CA GLY A 52 -35.10 24.86 14.40
C GLY A 52 -36.45 25.10 13.71
N PRO A 53 -36.52 26.01 12.73
CA PRO A 53 -37.74 26.22 11.94
C PRO A 53 -38.22 24.92 11.28
N ALA A 54 -39.51 24.83 10.95
CA ALA A 54 -40.08 23.67 10.28
C ALA A 54 -39.25 23.26 9.05
N GLY A 55 -38.82 22.00 9.02
CA GLY A 55 -37.92 21.43 8.02
C GLY A 55 -36.43 21.44 8.41
N ALA A 56 -36.04 22.04 9.54
CA ALA A 56 -34.69 21.91 10.09
C ALA A 56 -34.40 20.43 10.40
N LYS A 57 -33.13 20.01 10.25
CA LYS A 57 -32.71 18.63 10.48
C LYS A 57 -31.64 18.56 11.57
N GLY A 58 -31.86 17.68 12.54
CA GLY A 58 -31.00 17.46 13.70
C GLY A 58 -30.46 16.03 13.73
N ARG A 59 -29.45 15.78 14.56
CA ARG A 59 -28.90 14.44 14.80
C ARG A 59 -28.91 14.19 16.30
N ARG A 60 -29.29 12.98 16.70
CA ARG A 60 -29.21 12.50 18.09
C ARG A 60 -28.44 11.17 18.10
N ILE A 61 -27.43 11.06 18.95
CA ILE A 61 -26.76 9.79 19.23
C ILE A 61 -27.49 9.14 20.40
N LEU A 62 -27.97 7.91 20.21
CA LEU A 62 -28.65 7.14 21.23
C LEU A 62 -27.65 6.51 22.19
N ALA A 63 -28.12 6.07 23.36
CA ALA A 63 -27.26 5.49 24.41
C ALA A 63 -26.52 4.22 23.97
N ASP A 64 -26.96 3.55 22.90
CA ASP A 64 -26.31 2.39 22.29
C ASP A 64 -25.26 2.77 21.22
N GLY A 65 -25.02 4.05 20.99
CA GLY A 65 -24.09 4.57 19.99
C GLY A 65 -24.67 4.68 18.57
N SER A 66 -25.92 4.28 18.35
CA SER A 66 -26.60 4.47 17.07
C SER A 66 -27.03 5.93 16.86
N MET A 67 -27.17 6.36 15.60
CA MET A 67 -27.48 7.75 15.24
C MET A 67 -28.90 7.86 14.64
N GLU A 68 -29.73 8.73 15.20
CA GLU A 68 -31.08 9.03 14.76
C GLU A 68 -31.12 10.41 14.06
N ILE A 69 -31.76 10.49 12.89
CA ILE A 69 -31.97 11.75 12.16
C ILE A 69 -33.36 12.28 12.52
N LEU A 70 -33.40 13.53 12.97
CA LEU A 70 -34.62 14.23 13.39
C LEU A 70 -35.00 15.30 12.36
N VAL A 71 -36.29 15.52 12.15
CA VAL A 71 -36.83 16.67 11.40
C VAL A 71 -37.69 17.51 12.34
N SER A 72 -37.46 18.82 12.37
CA SER A 72 -38.30 19.76 13.12
C SER A 72 -39.56 20.05 12.32
N ASP A 73 -40.74 20.02 12.94
CA ASP A 73 -41.98 20.58 12.39
C ASP A 73 -42.20 22.04 12.82
N GLY A 74 -41.21 22.64 13.49
CA GLY A 74 -41.28 23.97 14.09
C GLY A 74 -41.76 23.97 15.55
N ILE A 75 -42.18 22.81 16.08
CA ILE A 75 -42.68 22.64 17.45
C ILE A 75 -41.93 21.50 18.16
N ALA A 76 -41.59 20.43 17.45
CA ALA A 76 -40.88 19.27 17.99
C ALA A 76 -39.95 18.62 16.94
N TRP A 77 -38.98 17.88 17.44
CA TRP A 77 -38.12 17.02 16.64
C TRP A 77 -38.72 15.63 16.52
N THR A 78 -39.02 15.18 15.29
CA THR A 78 -39.60 13.86 15.03
C THR A 78 -38.58 12.92 14.36
N PRO A 79 -38.39 11.70 14.85
CA PRO A 79 -37.53 10.69 14.22
C PRO A 79 -37.99 10.29 12.82
N ILE A 80 -37.05 10.24 11.87
CA ILE A 80 -37.30 9.59 10.58
C ILE A 80 -37.13 8.07 10.77
N THR A 81 -38.20 7.37 11.14
CA THR A 81 -38.18 5.92 11.40
C THR A 81 -38.10 5.06 10.14
N THR A 82 -38.30 5.65 8.96
CA THR A 82 -38.14 4.94 7.67
C THR A 82 -37.62 5.89 6.60
N LEU A 83 -36.34 5.78 6.24
CA LEU A 83 -35.81 6.44 5.04
C LEU A 83 -36.25 5.64 3.81
N THR A 84 -37.16 6.20 3.02
CA THR A 84 -37.52 5.63 1.72
C THR A 84 -36.31 5.62 0.79
N THR A 85 -36.29 4.77 -0.23
CA THR A 85 -35.22 4.77 -1.24
C THR A 85 -35.03 6.16 -1.87
N THR A 86 -36.12 6.91 -2.02
CA THR A 86 -36.11 8.30 -2.49
C THR A 86 -35.40 9.24 -1.52
N ASP A 87 -35.63 9.11 -0.21
CA ASP A 87 -34.95 9.92 0.81
C ASP A 87 -33.45 9.63 0.86
N ARG A 88 -33.05 8.35 0.68
CA ARG A 88 -31.64 7.95 0.61
C ARG A 88 -30.95 8.53 -0.62
N VAL A 89 -31.63 8.54 -1.78
CA VAL A 89 -31.13 9.13 -3.03
C VAL A 89 -31.03 10.66 -2.92
N ALA A 90 -32.01 11.31 -2.31
CA ALA A 90 -32.00 12.76 -2.08
C ALA A 90 -30.95 13.20 -1.05
N LEU A 91 -30.63 12.35 -0.06
CA LEU A 91 -29.53 12.58 0.87
C LEU A 91 -28.18 12.50 0.14
N ALA A 92 -27.97 11.43 -0.64
CA ALA A 92 -26.73 11.21 -1.37
C ALA A 92 -26.46 12.30 -2.43
N SER A 93 -27.50 12.79 -3.13
CA SER A 93 -27.34 13.82 -4.15
C SER A 93 -27.07 15.23 -3.60
N ARG A 94 -27.50 15.54 -2.36
CA ARG A 94 -27.27 16.86 -1.75
C ARG A 94 -25.92 17.01 -1.06
N PHE A 95 -25.27 15.90 -0.67
CA PHE A 95 -23.89 15.92 -0.16
C PHE A 95 -22.83 15.92 -1.28
N TYR A 96 -23.25 15.75 -2.54
CA TYR A 96 -22.39 15.77 -3.72
C TYR A 96 -22.90 16.76 -4.78
N PRO A 97 -22.80 18.08 -4.56
CA PRO A 97 -22.80 19.00 -5.69
C PRO A 97 -21.55 18.71 -6.53
N SER A 98 -21.73 18.49 -7.83
CA SER A 98 -20.73 18.11 -8.84
C SER A 98 -19.58 19.12 -9.05
N SER A 99 -19.36 20.06 -8.14
CA SER A 99 -18.48 21.22 -8.34
C SER A 99 -17.46 21.49 -7.22
N LYS A 100 -17.28 20.61 -6.22
CA LYS A 100 -16.28 20.84 -5.16
C LYS A 100 -15.37 19.64 -4.91
N ALA A 101 -14.19 19.68 -5.54
CA ALA A 101 -13.15 18.67 -5.50
C ALA A 101 -12.39 18.48 -4.15
N ASN A 102 -12.79 19.13 -3.04
CA ASN A 102 -11.98 19.20 -1.81
C ASN A 102 -12.74 18.95 -0.48
N GLN A 103 -13.72 18.04 -0.43
CA GLN A 103 -14.40 17.65 0.83
C GLN A 103 -14.01 16.21 1.25
N PRO A 104 -13.98 15.90 2.57
CA PRO A 104 -13.26 14.74 3.09
C PRO A 104 -13.92 13.40 2.72
N HIS A 105 -13.14 12.58 2.02
CA HIS A 105 -13.39 11.21 1.56
C HIS A 105 -13.90 10.24 2.65
N ALA A 106 -13.84 10.61 3.94
CA ALA A 106 -14.17 9.74 5.07
C ALA A 106 -15.66 9.35 5.16
N LEU A 107 -16.60 10.26 4.89
CA LEU A 107 -18.04 9.95 4.96
C LEU A 107 -18.48 9.04 3.80
N TYR A 108 -17.84 9.19 2.62
CA TYR A 108 -18.02 8.27 1.50
C TYR A 108 -17.57 6.86 1.85
N GLN A 109 -16.37 6.72 2.45
CA GLN A 109 -15.85 5.41 2.84
C GLN A 109 -16.70 4.77 3.94
N LEU A 110 -17.30 5.55 4.85
CA LEU A 110 -18.20 5.04 5.88
C LEU A 110 -19.53 4.53 5.27
N VAL A 111 -20.19 5.32 4.41
CA VAL A 111 -21.44 4.92 3.73
C VAL A 111 -21.19 3.74 2.77
N ARG A 112 -20.03 3.71 2.11
CA ARG A 112 -19.60 2.58 1.27
C ARG A 112 -19.33 1.34 2.09
N ARG A 113 -18.67 1.45 3.24
CA ARG A 113 -18.45 0.33 4.17
C ARG A 113 -19.78 -0.21 4.70
N GLU A 114 -20.70 0.67 5.11
CA GLU A 114 -22.08 0.30 5.50
C GLU A 114 -22.85 -0.37 4.36
N TYR A 115 -22.78 0.16 3.13
CA TYR A 115 -23.44 -0.42 1.97
C TYR A 115 -22.87 -1.80 1.59
N LEU A 116 -21.54 -1.94 1.59
CA LEU A 116 -20.86 -3.20 1.30
C LEU A 116 -21.04 -4.22 2.43
N ASN A 117 -21.09 -3.77 3.68
CA ASN A 117 -21.40 -4.62 4.82
C ASN A 117 -22.82 -5.19 4.75
N ASN A 118 -23.76 -4.42 4.20
CA ASN A 118 -25.17 -4.79 4.09
C ASN A 118 -25.53 -5.61 2.85
N THR A 119 -24.69 -5.67 1.81
CA THR A 119 -24.94 -6.47 0.59
C THR A 119 -24.28 -7.85 0.58
N GLY A 120 -23.41 -8.17 1.56
CA GLY A 120 -22.85 -9.52 1.74
C GLY A 120 -21.97 -10.02 0.59
N GLY A 121 -21.41 -9.11 -0.22
CA GLY A 121 -20.56 -9.45 -1.38
C GLY A 121 -19.09 -9.02 -1.21
N PRO A 122 -18.17 -9.60 -2.00
CA PRO A 122 -16.75 -9.23 -1.98
C PRO A 122 -16.52 -7.80 -2.45
N TYR A 123 -15.44 -7.19 -1.94
CA TYR A 123 -14.86 -5.99 -2.53
C TYR A 123 -14.13 -6.36 -3.82
N ARG A 124 -14.73 -6.07 -4.97
CA ARG A 124 -14.14 -6.42 -6.26
C ARG A 124 -13.26 -5.33 -6.82
N VAL A 125 -12.09 -5.72 -7.33
CA VAL A 125 -11.16 -4.84 -8.04
C VAL A 125 -10.93 -5.39 -9.43
N ALA A 126 -11.42 -4.69 -10.45
CA ALA A 126 -11.21 -5.08 -11.85
C ALA A 126 -9.83 -4.62 -12.32
N LEU A 127 -9.07 -5.55 -12.91
CA LEU A 127 -7.72 -5.31 -13.41
C LEU A 127 -7.74 -5.45 -14.93
N LEU A 128 -8.07 -4.36 -15.64
CA LEU A 128 -8.12 -4.31 -17.10
C LEU A 128 -6.75 -3.94 -17.67
N GLY A 129 -6.16 -4.82 -18.49
CA GLY A 129 -4.87 -4.49 -19.08
C GLY A 129 -4.25 -5.56 -19.96
N ASP A 130 -2.95 -5.42 -20.15
CA ASP A 130 -2.12 -6.35 -20.89
C ASP A 130 -1.31 -7.28 -19.95
N SER A 131 -0.27 -7.93 -20.48
CA SER A 131 0.61 -8.80 -19.70
C SER A 131 1.22 -8.14 -18.47
N ILE A 132 1.54 -6.84 -18.51
CA ILE A 132 2.19 -6.14 -17.39
C ILE A 132 1.28 -6.15 -16.17
N LEU A 133 0.00 -5.83 -16.35
CA LEU A 133 -0.97 -5.85 -15.26
C LEU A 133 -1.20 -7.28 -14.74
N GLY A 134 -1.11 -8.27 -15.63
CA GLY A 134 -1.03 -9.68 -15.26
C GLY A 134 0.07 -9.94 -14.24
N TYR A 135 1.34 -9.66 -14.57
CA TYR A 135 2.49 -9.90 -13.67
C TYR A 135 2.35 -9.22 -12.30
N MET A 136 1.70 -8.07 -12.24
CA MET A 136 1.49 -7.33 -10.98
C MET A 136 0.28 -7.82 -10.18
N GLY A 137 -0.72 -8.37 -10.86
CA GLY A 137 -2.03 -8.66 -10.31
C GLY A 137 -2.01 -9.62 -9.10
N ALA A 138 -1.17 -10.65 -9.12
CA ALA A 138 -1.02 -11.56 -7.98
C ALA A 138 -0.36 -10.88 -6.76
N THR A 139 0.61 -10.00 -6.99
CA THR A 139 1.29 -9.26 -5.91
C THR A 139 0.36 -8.20 -5.32
N LEU A 140 -0.41 -7.52 -6.17
CA LEU A 140 -1.43 -6.55 -5.75
C LEU A 140 -2.49 -7.23 -4.90
N LEU A 141 -3.02 -8.36 -5.36
CA LEU A 141 -4.00 -9.13 -4.62
C LEU A 141 -3.48 -9.45 -3.22
N ARG A 142 -2.27 -9.99 -3.08
CA ARG A 142 -1.69 -10.31 -1.76
C ARG A 142 -1.58 -9.10 -0.84
N ALA A 143 -1.32 -7.91 -1.37
CA ALA A 143 -1.28 -6.69 -0.55
C ALA A 143 -2.70 -6.25 -0.13
N LEU A 144 -3.66 -6.30 -1.05
CA LEU A 144 -5.06 -6.00 -0.77
C LEU A 144 -5.69 -6.99 0.22
N GLU A 145 -5.39 -8.28 0.08
CA GLU A 145 -5.78 -9.32 1.05
C GLU A 145 -5.28 -9.01 2.46
N ARG A 146 -4.04 -8.54 2.58
CA ARG A 146 -3.45 -8.18 3.88
C ARG A 146 -4.12 -6.95 4.51
N SER A 147 -4.57 -5.99 3.71
CA SER A 147 -5.18 -4.75 4.21
C SER A 147 -6.69 -4.84 4.40
N HIS A 148 -7.38 -5.69 3.63
CA HIS A 148 -8.84 -5.72 3.56
C HIS A 148 -9.46 -7.10 3.78
N GLY A 149 -8.65 -8.13 3.97
CA GLY A 149 -9.13 -9.52 4.08
C GLY A 149 -9.26 -10.20 2.73
N VAL A 150 -9.42 -11.52 2.77
CA VAL A 150 -9.50 -12.41 1.60
C VAL A 150 -10.95 -12.79 1.35
N ASN A 151 -11.45 -12.64 0.12
CA ASN A 151 -12.79 -13.12 -0.26
C ASN A 151 -12.72 -13.90 -1.60
N GLY A 152 -12.16 -15.10 -1.55
CA GLY A 152 -11.96 -15.95 -2.74
C GLY A 152 -10.84 -15.47 -3.68
N LEU A 153 -10.72 -16.14 -4.82
CA LEU A 153 -9.77 -15.77 -5.87
C LEU A 153 -10.32 -14.71 -6.83
N GLY A 154 -11.62 -14.41 -6.75
CA GLY A 154 -12.32 -13.57 -7.72
C GLY A 154 -12.36 -14.23 -9.10
N TYR A 155 -12.41 -13.41 -10.17
CA TYR A 155 -12.53 -13.89 -11.55
C TYR A 155 -11.16 -14.23 -12.15
N ASP A 156 -11.02 -15.47 -12.62
CA ASP A 156 -9.84 -16.03 -13.27
C ASP A 156 -10.22 -16.56 -14.68
N PRO A 157 -9.55 -16.12 -15.76
CA PRO A 157 -9.78 -16.67 -17.09
C PRO A 157 -9.37 -18.15 -17.19
N LEU A 158 -10.04 -18.92 -18.05
CA LEU A 158 -9.76 -20.36 -18.24
C LEU A 158 -8.61 -20.66 -19.25
N ASP A 159 -7.80 -19.66 -19.58
CA ASP A 159 -6.57 -19.85 -20.35
C ASP A 159 -5.39 -20.15 -19.42
N ALA A 160 -4.54 -21.10 -19.82
CA ALA A 160 -3.67 -21.81 -18.89
C ALA A 160 -2.64 -20.88 -18.19
N GLY A 161 -2.73 -20.82 -16.85
CA GLY A 161 -1.59 -20.57 -15.96
C GLY A 161 -0.98 -19.17 -15.99
N ARG A 162 -1.69 -18.17 -16.50
CA ARG A 162 -1.14 -16.82 -16.59
C ARG A 162 -1.40 -16.03 -15.29
N TYR A 163 -0.29 -15.65 -14.66
CA TYR A 163 -0.18 -14.61 -13.64
C TYR A 163 -0.55 -14.95 -12.19
N GLY A 164 -0.02 -16.07 -11.69
CA GLY A 164 0.04 -16.32 -10.25
C GLY A 164 -1.33 -16.58 -9.60
N THR A 165 -2.32 -16.93 -10.41
CA THR A 165 -3.57 -17.49 -9.90
C THR A 165 -3.24 -18.85 -9.30
N ASN A 166 -3.57 -19.05 -8.03
CA ASN A 166 -3.31 -20.32 -7.36
C ASN A 166 -4.39 -21.33 -7.78
N VAL A 167 -4.50 -21.61 -9.07
CA VAL A 167 -5.51 -22.49 -9.67
C VAL A 167 -4.80 -23.55 -10.52
N THR A 168 -5.21 -24.79 -10.35
CA THR A 168 -4.85 -25.88 -11.26
C THR A 168 -5.97 -26.07 -12.28
N LEU A 169 -5.65 -25.95 -13.56
CA LEU A 169 -6.56 -26.25 -14.67
C LEU A 169 -6.14 -27.57 -15.32
N THR A 170 -7.00 -28.59 -15.25
CA THR A 170 -6.77 -29.87 -15.94
C THR A 170 -7.79 -30.02 -17.06
N LYS A 171 -7.33 -30.05 -18.31
CA LYS A 171 -8.19 -30.19 -19.50
C LYS A 171 -8.12 -31.62 -20.03
N SER A 172 -9.25 -32.17 -20.44
CA SER A 172 -9.35 -33.41 -21.22
C SER A 172 -10.17 -33.18 -22.50
N GLY A 173 -9.87 -33.94 -23.54
CA GLY A 173 -10.39 -33.68 -24.88
C GLY A 173 -9.71 -32.50 -25.57
N THR A 174 -10.25 -32.07 -26.71
CA THR A 174 -9.69 -30.99 -27.53
C THR A 174 -10.32 -29.65 -27.14
N TRP A 175 -9.52 -28.77 -26.54
CA TRP A 175 -9.89 -27.38 -26.28
C TRP A 175 -9.10 -26.44 -27.18
N THR A 176 -9.81 -25.63 -27.96
CA THR A 176 -9.21 -24.50 -28.65
C THR A 176 -9.14 -23.32 -27.69
N THR A 177 -7.96 -22.75 -27.46
CA THR A 177 -7.78 -21.55 -26.63
C THR A 177 -7.60 -20.34 -27.52
N TYR A 178 -8.42 -19.31 -27.31
CA TYR A 178 -8.30 -18.00 -27.95
C TYR A 178 -7.72 -17.00 -26.96
N GLY A 179 -6.80 -16.17 -27.42
CA GLY A 179 -6.08 -15.19 -26.61
C GLY A 179 -4.87 -14.63 -27.34
N SER A 180 -4.31 -13.54 -26.81
CA SER A 180 -3.11 -12.92 -27.41
C SER A 180 -1.91 -13.89 -27.36
N GLY A 181 -1.43 -14.29 -28.54
CA GLY A 181 -0.28 -15.19 -28.73
C GLY A 181 -0.53 -16.38 -29.64
N ASN A 182 -1.77 -16.82 -29.87
CA ASN A 182 -2.09 -17.97 -30.75
C ASN A 182 -3.00 -17.59 -31.93
N SER A 183 -3.94 -16.67 -31.71
CA SER A 183 -4.81 -16.10 -32.75
C SER A 183 -5.58 -14.94 -32.12
N ASP A 184 -5.39 -13.71 -32.61
CA ASP A 184 -6.17 -12.58 -32.09
C ASP A 184 -7.67 -12.90 -32.22
N PRO A 185 -8.46 -12.77 -31.14
CA PRO A 185 -9.85 -13.15 -31.18
C PRO A 185 -10.60 -12.28 -32.21
N THR A 186 -11.04 -12.90 -33.31
CA THR A 186 -11.69 -12.19 -34.42
C THR A 186 -13.19 -11.98 -34.24
N SER A 187 -13.77 -12.54 -33.18
CA SER A 187 -15.19 -12.41 -32.87
C SER A 187 -15.39 -12.13 -31.39
N ILE A 188 -16.53 -11.51 -31.06
CA ILE A 188 -16.90 -11.22 -29.66
C ILE A 188 -17.02 -12.51 -28.81
N GLU A 189 -17.40 -13.63 -29.44
CA GLU A 189 -17.40 -14.95 -28.81
C GLU A 189 -15.99 -15.36 -28.39
N LYS A 190 -14.99 -15.18 -29.24
CA LYS A 190 -13.62 -15.60 -28.93
C LYS A 190 -12.93 -14.65 -27.96
N TRP A 191 -13.29 -13.36 -28.02
CA TRP A 191 -12.72 -12.32 -27.15
C TRP A 191 -13.25 -12.42 -25.72
N GLY A 192 -14.56 -12.62 -25.56
CA GLY A 192 -15.17 -12.73 -24.24
C GLY A 192 -15.14 -11.43 -23.43
N VAL A 193 -14.84 -11.57 -22.13
CA VAL A 193 -14.80 -10.44 -21.17
C VAL A 193 -13.38 -9.93 -20.91
N SER A 194 -12.38 -10.79 -21.07
CA SER A 194 -10.99 -10.53 -20.70
C SER A 194 -10.02 -10.53 -21.88
N GLY A 195 -10.46 -10.89 -23.08
CA GLY A 195 -9.60 -11.12 -24.25
C GLY A 195 -9.18 -12.57 -24.45
N ASN A 196 -9.62 -13.48 -23.57
CA ASN A 196 -9.37 -14.92 -23.67
C ASN A 196 -10.67 -15.73 -23.58
N SER A 197 -10.66 -16.89 -24.22
CA SER A 197 -11.69 -17.90 -24.08
C SER A 197 -11.16 -19.29 -24.40
N ILE A 198 -11.90 -20.32 -23.99
CA ILE A 198 -11.68 -21.69 -24.42
C ILE A 198 -12.96 -22.24 -25.04
N THR A 199 -12.83 -22.94 -26.16
CA THR A 199 -13.94 -23.53 -26.89
C THR A 199 -13.71 -25.02 -27.08
N ALA A 200 -14.73 -25.82 -26.88
CA ALA A 200 -14.70 -27.24 -27.19
C ALA A 200 -16.06 -27.78 -27.62
N ASP A 201 -16.01 -28.95 -28.24
CA ASP A 201 -17.18 -29.74 -28.61
C ASP A 201 -17.49 -30.81 -27.55
N ALA A 202 -18.60 -31.52 -27.74
CA ALA A 202 -19.07 -32.57 -26.83
C ALA A 202 -17.98 -33.60 -26.47
N GLY A 203 -17.90 -33.94 -25.19
CA GLY A 203 -16.94 -34.90 -24.62
C GLY A 203 -15.68 -34.25 -24.01
N ALA A 204 -15.40 -32.98 -24.29
CA ALA A 204 -14.30 -32.26 -23.64
C ALA A 204 -14.66 -31.85 -22.20
N SER A 205 -13.68 -31.84 -21.31
CA SER A 205 -13.87 -31.35 -19.94
C SER A 205 -12.71 -30.48 -19.45
N VAL A 206 -12.99 -29.61 -18.48
CA VAL A 206 -11.99 -28.84 -17.75
C VAL A 206 -12.29 -28.90 -16.25
N THR A 207 -11.29 -29.26 -15.46
CA THR A 207 -11.33 -29.21 -14.00
C THR A 207 -10.63 -27.93 -13.53
N TYR A 208 -11.38 -27.09 -12.82
CA TYR A 208 -10.93 -25.86 -12.17
C TYR A 208 -10.75 -26.12 -10.67
N ALA A 209 -9.51 -26.14 -10.18
CA ALA A 209 -9.18 -26.45 -8.79
C ALA A 209 -8.34 -25.33 -8.15
N PRO A 210 -8.98 -24.36 -7.46
CA PRO A 210 -8.32 -23.41 -6.58
C PRO A 210 -7.48 -24.06 -5.48
N SER A 211 -6.36 -23.43 -5.13
CA SER A 211 -5.55 -23.81 -3.97
C SER A 211 -6.27 -23.49 -2.66
N SER A 212 -5.87 -24.20 -1.60
CA SER A 212 -6.53 -24.13 -0.29
C SER A 212 -6.36 -22.87 0.54
N ARG A 213 -5.69 -21.87 0.00
CA ARG A 213 -5.48 -20.61 0.71
C ARG A 213 -6.77 -19.78 0.87
N TYR A 214 -7.80 -20.02 0.07
CA TYR A 214 -8.95 -19.12 -0.06
C TYR A 214 -10.25 -19.79 0.40
N PRO A 215 -10.90 -19.32 1.49
CA PRO A 215 -12.28 -19.70 1.76
C PRO A 215 -13.20 -19.06 0.71
N PHE A 216 -13.93 -19.89 -0.03
CA PHE A 216 -15.00 -19.46 -0.92
C PHE A 216 -16.13 -20.48 -0.86
N ASP A 217 -17.36 -20.02 -1.09
CA ASP A 217 -18.57 -20.86 -1.09
C ASP A 217 -19.43 -20.64 -2.34
N THR A 218 -18.94 -19.85 -3.29
CA THR A 218 -19.61 -19.59 -4.55
C THR A 218 -18.64 -19.74 -5.71
N PHE A 219 -19.10 -20.43 -6.76
CA PHE A 219 -18.53 -20.36 -8.10
C PHE A 219 -19.49 -19.60 -9.01
N ARG A 220 -18.96 -18.82 -9.95
CA ARG A 220 -19.73 -18.32 -11.10
C ARG A 220 -18.95 -18.58 -12.38
N VAL A 221 -19.54 -19.38 -13.27
CA VAL A 221 -18.93 -19.75 -14.56
C VAL A 221 -19.45 -18.82 -15.63
N TRP A 222 -18.55 -18.17 -16.35
CA TRP A 222 -18.86 -17.24 -17.43
C TRP A 222 -18.71 -17.90 -18.78
N TYR A 223 -19.70 -17.74 -19.65
CA TYR A 223 -19.75 -18.41 -20.96
C TYR A 223 -20.42 -17.55 -22.04
N TYR A 224 -20.18 -17.89 -23.30
CA TYR A 224 -20.90 -17.32 -24.42
C TYR A 224 -22.27 -17.98 -24.55
N LYS A 225 -23.35 -17.17 -24.64
CA LYS A 225 -24.67 -17.66 -25.04
C LYS A 225 -25.03 -17.14 -26.44
N GLY A 226 -25.62 -17.98 -27.27
CA GLY A 226 -26.02 -17.56 -28.63
C GLY A 226 -26.68 -18.64 -29.46
N PRO A 227 -27.12 -18.32 -30.70
CA PRO A 227 -27.81 -19.27 -31.56
C PRO A 227 -26.94 -20.48 -31.92
N GLY A 228 -27.53 -21.68 -31.86
CA GLY A 228 -26.85 -22.93 -32.24
C GLY A 228 -25.74 -23.38 -31.29
N LYS A 229 -25.64 -22.79 -30.09
CA LYS A 229 -24.65 -23.21 -29.08
C LYS A 229 -25.09 -24.47 -28.33
N GLY A 230 -24.11 -25.10 -27.70
CA GLY A 230 -24.24 -26.40 -27.06
C GLY A 230 -24.70 -26.34 -25.61
N GLN A 231 -24.44 -27.43 -24.90
CA GLN A 231 -24.67 -27.56 -23.46
C GLN A 231 -23.39 -28.01 -22.79
N PHE A 232 -23.17 -27.55 -21.56
CA PHE A 232 -22.18 -28.13 -20.67
C PHE A 232 -22.83 -28.54 -19.37
N THR A 233 -22.18 -29.44 -18.64
CA THR A 233 -22.53 -29.80 -17.27
C THR A 233 -21.47 -29.28 -16.33
N TYR A 234 -21.85 -28.94 -15.11
CA TYR A 234 -20.90 -28.68 -14.03
C TYR A 234 -21.15 -29.61 -12.85
N ALA A 235 -20.09 -30.03 -12.17
CA ALA A 235 -20.12 -30.76 -10.91
C ALA A 235 -19.09 -30.18 -9.95
N VAL A 236 -19.47 -30.00 -8.69
CA VAL A 236 -18.55 -29.56 -7.63
C VAL A 236 -18.18 -30.77 -6.77
N ASP A 237 -16.89 -30.98 -6.53
CA ASP A 237 -16.37 -31.99 -5.60
C ASP A 237 -16.84 -33.42 -5.89
N GLY A 238 -16.98 -33.76 -7.17
CA GLY A 238 -17.51 -35.07 -7.60
C GLY A 238 -19.00 -35.27 -7.29
N GLY A 239 -19.71 -34.21 -6.91
CA GLY A 239 -21.16 -34.22 -6.71
C GLY A 239 -21.96 -34.39 -8.00
N ALA A 240 -23.29 -34.27 -7.89
CA ALA A 240 -24.18 -34.42 -9.03
C ALA A 240 -23.96 -33.32 -10.08
N SER A 241 -23.94 -33.73 -11.35
CA SER A 241 -23.82 -32.80 -12.48
C SER A 241 -25.12 -32.03 -12.71
N THR A 242 -25.00 -30.74 -13.02
CA THR A 242 -26.11 -29.88 -13.46
C THR A 242 -25.86 -29.37 -14.88
N THR A 243 -26.84 -29.50 -15.76
CA THR A 243 -26.75 -29.06 -17.16
C THR A 243 -27.04 -27.58 -17.30
N VAL A 244 -26.23 -26.90 -18.10
CA VAL A 244 -26.39 -25.51 -18.52
C VAL A 244 -26.54 -25.47 -20.03
N ASP A 245 -27.66 -24.92 -20.48
CA ASP A 245 -27.88 -24.65 -21.90
C ASP A 245 -27.27 -23.30 -22.27
N THR A 246 -26.40 -23.29 -23.27
CA THR A 246 -25.75 -22.07 -23.77
C THR A 246 -26.43 -21.53 -25.03
N SER A 247 -27.47 -22.20 -25.52
CA SER A 247 -28.29 -21.70 -26.62
C SER A 247 -29.11 -20.48 -26.20
N ALA A 248 -29.17 -19.48 -27.08
CA ALA A 248 -29.99 -18.29 -26.90
C ALA A 248 -30.40 -17.72 -28.27
N ALA A 249 -31.50 -16.96 -28.31
CA ALA A 249 -31.97 -16.33 -29.55
C ALA A 249 -30.98 -15.27 -30.11
N SER A 250 -30.12 -14.72 -29.25
CA SER A 250 -29.12 -13.71 -29.61
C SER A 250 -27.80 -13.95 -28.86
N ALA A 251 -26.71 -13.45 -29.46
CA ALA A 251 -25.39 -13.47 -28.85
C ALA A 251 -25.38 -12.66 -27.54
N GLY A 252 -24.74 -13.20 -26.51
CA GLY A 252 -24.70 -12.56 -25.20
C GLY A 252 -23.66 -13.17 -24.27
N LEU A 253 -23.45 -12.48 -23.15
CA LEU A 253 -22.75 -13.03 -22.00
C LEU A 253 -23.74 -13.83 -21.14
N GLY A 254 -23.40 -15.08 -20.86
CA GLY A 254 -24.09 -15.95 -19.92
C GLY A 254 -23.25 -16.19 -18.67
N TYR A 255 -23.92 -16.48 -17.56
CA TYR A 255 -23.26 -17.05 -16.39
C TYR A 255 -24.20 -18.02 -15.67
N VAL A 256 -23.60 -18.99 -14.99
CA VAL A 256 -24.28 -19.82 -13.99
C VAL A 256 -23.57 -19.63 -12.66
N GLU A 257 -24.35 -19.53 -11.59
CA GLU A 257 -23.82 -19.36 -10.23
C GLU A 257 -24.15 -20.60 -9.40
N VAL A 258 -23.15 -21.11 -8.70
CA VAL A 258 -23.22 -22.32 -7.89
C VAL A 258 -22.86 -21.96 -6.47
N GLN A 259 -23.86 -22.00 -5.58
CA GLN A 259 -23.65 -21.83 -4.15
C GLN A 259 -23.42 -23.20 -3.50
N LEU A 260 -22.32 -23.33 -2.77
CA LEU A 260 -22.00 -24.53 -2.03
C LEU A 260 -22.85 -24.61 -0.76
N ALA A 261 -23.36 -25.80 -0.45
CA ALA A 261 -24.17 -26.03 0.74
C ALA A 261 -23.35 -25.70 1.99
N THR A 262 -23.94 -24.86 2.85
CA THR A 262 -23.26 -24.15 3.94
C THR A 262 -22.80 -25.00 5.12
N ASN A 263 -23.00 -26.32 5.05
CA ASN A 263 -22.90 -27.26 6.17
C ASN A 263 -21.75 -28.26 6.04
N THR A 264 -20.95 -28.22 4.97
CA THR A 264 -19.71 -28.98 4.97
C THR A 264 -18.70 -28.21 5.82
N SER A 265 -18.43 -28.75 7.01
CA SER A 265 -17.29 -28.49 7.89
C SER A 265 -15.91 -28.68 7.22
N GLY A 266 -15.85 -28.63 5.89
CA GLY A 266 -14.62 -28.62 5.12
C GLY A 266 -13.88 -27.34 5.45
N ALA A 267 -12.65 -27.49 5.91
CA ALA A 267 -11.72 -26.39 6.03
C ALA A 267 -11.74 -25.54 4.75
N PRO A 268 -11.54 -24.22 4.85
CA PRO A 268 -11.30 -23.37 3.69
C PRO A 268 -10.43 -24.07 2.63
N GLY A 269 -10.99 -24.29 1.44
CA GLY A 269 -10.18 -24.26 0.21
C GLY A 269 -9.83 -25.57 -0.54
N THR A 270 -10.63 -26.62 -0.57
CA THR A 270 -10.38 -27.70 -1.57
C THR A 270 -11.60 -28.04 -2.39
N HIS A 271 -12.29 -27.01 -2.89
CA HIS A 271 -13.37 -27.22 -3.84
C HIS A 271 -12.82 -27.30 -5.26
N SER A 272 -13.29 -28.27 -6.02
CA SER A 272 -13.00 -28.45 -7.43
C SER A 272 -14.29 -28.33 -8.24
N LEU A 273 -14.21 -27.69 -9.39
CA LEU A 273 -15.31 -27.54 -10.32
C LEU A 273 -14.95 -28.25 -11.63
N VAL A 274 -15.71 -29.27 -11.99
CA VAL A 274 -15.56 -30.00 -13.26
C VAL A 274 -16.62 -29.50 -14.22
N LEU A 275 -16.19 -28.98 -15.38
CA LEU A 275 -17.06 -28.54 -16.47
C LEU A 275 -16.90 -29.51 -17.64
N THR A 276 -17.98 -30.12 -18.11
CA THR A 276 -17.95 -31.08 -19.23
C THR A 276 -18.92 -30.68 -20.32
N VAL A 277 -18.45 -30.49 -21.55
CA VAL A 277 -19.31 -30.19 -22.70
C VAL A 277 -20.13 -31.43 -23.05
N SER A 278 -21.45 -31.35 -22.92
CA SER A 278 -22.36 -32.49 -23.09
C SER A 278 -22.96 -32.57 -24.49
N SER A 279 -23.09 -31.45 -25.20
CA SER A 279 -23.58 -31.40 -26.58
C SER A 279 -23.14 -30.12 -27.28
N GLY A 280 -23.12 -30.13 -28.63
CA GLY A 280 -22.79 -28.97 -29.44
C GLY A 280 -21.40 -28.37 -29.17
N ASN A 281 -21.27 -27.07 -29.44
CA ASN A 281 -20.06 -26.29 -29.21
C ASN A 281 -20.28 -25.31 -28.06
N VAL A 282 -19.35 -25.26 -27.10
CA VAL A 282 -19.41 -24.39 -25.92
C VAL A 282 -18.14 -23.56 -25.81
N THR A 283 -18.32 -22.26 -25.54
CA THR A 283 -17.22 -21.30 -25.28
C THR A 283 -17.31 -20.78 -23.86
N LEU A 284 -16.25 -21.01 -23.08
CA LEU A 284 -16.11 -20.59 -21.68
C LEU A 284 -15.07 -19.47 -21.57
N TYR A 285 -15.29 -18.53 -20.66
CA TYR A 285 -14.39 -17.39 -20.44
C TYR A 285 -13.54 -17.53 -19.19
N GLY A 286 -14.18 -17.85 -18.06
CA GLY A 286 -13.54 -17.77 -16.76
C GLY A 286 -14.45 -18.26 -15.65
N VAL A 287 -13.88 -18.42 -14.47
CA VAL A 287 -14.59 -18.77 -13.24
C VAL A 287 -14.32 -17.70 -12.20
N GLU A 288 -15.37 -17.17 -11.59
CA GLU A 288 -15.29 -16.30 -10.43
C GLU A 288 -15.53 -17.12 -9.15
N THR A 289 -14.66 -16.98 -8.16
CA THR A 289 -14.84 -17.60 -6.83
C THR A 289 -14.83 -16.56 -5.72
N TRP A 290 -15.80 -16.66 -4.81
CA TRP A 290 -15.88 -15.78 -3.64
C TRP A 290 -16.66 -16.46 -2.51
N SER A 291 -16.58 -15.89 -1.31
CA SER A 291 -17.43 -16.24 -0.18
C SER A 291 -18.51 -15.18 0.00
N ARG A 292 -19.78 -15.60 0.07
CA ARG A 292 -20.89 -14.72 0.49
C ARG A 292 -20.88 -14.38 1.98
N ARG A 293 -19.99 -15.02 2.75
CA ARG A 293 -19.93 -14.93 4.21
C ARG A 293 -18.72 -14.18 4.72
N ALA A 294 -17.63 -14.19 3.95
CA ALA A 294 -16.43 -13.46 4.30
C ALA A 294 -16.51 -12.01 3.81
N TYR A 295 -15.82 -11.13 4.50
CA TYR A 295 -15.44 -9.84 3.95
C TYR A 295 -14.02 -9.93 3.39
N GLY A 296 -13.76 -9.22 2.30
CA GLY A 296 -12.45 -9.22 1.70
C GLY A 296 -12.46 -8.84 0.24
N VAL A 297 -11.28 -8.91 -0.35
CA VAL A 297 -11.05 -8.53 -1.75
C VAL A 297 -11.17 -9.75 -2.66
N ALA A 298 -11.81 -9.56 -3.80
CA ALA A 298 -11.88 -10.52 -4.91
C ALA A 298 -11.44 -9.81 -6.20
N PRO A 299 -10.25 -10.10 -6.76
CA PRO A 299 -9.78 -9.46 -7.97
C PRO A 299 -10.56 -9.96 -9.19
N LEU A 300 -10.75 -9.13 -10.20
CA LEU A 300 -11.27 -9.57 -11.50
C LEU A 300 -10.13 -9.41 -12.52
N TYR A 301 -9.47 -10.52 -12.84
CA TYR A 301 -8.36 -10.53 -13.78
C TYR A 301 -8.86 -10.38 -15.22
N LEU A 302 -8.90 -9.14 -15.69
CA LEU A 302 -9.33 -8.78 -17.03
C LEU A 302 -8.11 -8.37 -17.87
N ASN A 303 -7.09 -9.23 -17.89
CA ASN A 303 -5.86 -8.96 -18.62
C ASN A 303 -5.55 -10.09 -19.60
N THR A 304 -4.96 -9.72 -20.72
CA THR A 304 -4.56 -10.66 -21.77
C THR A 304 -3.26 -10.21 -22.40
N GLY A 305 -2.27 -11.11 -22.40
CA GLY A 305 -0.93 -11.03 -23.00
C GLY A 305 -0.64 -9.81 -23.88
N GLY A 306 -0.32 -9.93 -25.16
CA GLY A 306 0.03 -8.81 -26.04
C GLY A 306 -1.11 -7.84 -26.42
N THR A 307 -2.12 -7.62 -25.56
CA THR A 307 -3.25 -6.76 -25.92
C THR A 307 -2.91 -5.27 -25.92
N GLN A 308 -3.64 -4.55 -26.76
CA GLN A 308 -3.51 -3.11 -27.01
C GLN A 308 -4.84 -2.41 -26.70
N ALA A 309 -4.82 -1.10 -26.54
CA ALA A 309 -6.05 -0.32 -26.38
C ALA A 309 -7.04 -0.55 -27.52
N ALA A 310 -6.56 -0.67 -28.76
CA ALA A 310 -7.38 -0.94 -29.93
C ALA A 310 -8.15 -2.27 -29.84
N HIS A 311 -7.55 -3.31 -29.25
CA HIS A 311 -8.21 -4.61 -29.12
C HIS A 311 -9.38 -4.53 -28.13
N TRP A 312 -9.14 -3.89 -26.97
CA TRP A 312 -10.19 -3.62 -25.98
C TRP A 312 -11.30 -2.72 -26.51
N ALA A 313 -10.94 -1.66 -27.25
CA ALA A 313 -11.89 -0.75 -27.90
C ALA A 313 -12.76 -1.47 -28.95
N THR A 314 -12.16 -2.34 -29.77
CA THR A 314 -12.86 -3.13 -30.78
C THR A 314 -13.84 -4.11 -30.11
N ALA A 315 -13.40 -4.81 -29.08
CA ALA A 315 -14.25 -5.73 -28.33
C ALA A 315 -15.43 -5.02 -27.65
N ALA A 316 -15.20 -3.82 -27.13
CA ALA A 316 -16.23 -2.95 -26.58
C ALA A 316 -17.30 -2.55 -27.61
N GLN A 317 -16.91 -2.29 -28.86
CA GLN A 317 -17.81 -1.85 -29.94
C GLN A 317 -18.60 -2.99 -30.59
N ASN A 318 -18.09 -4.22 -30.60
CA ASN A 318 -18.64 -5.33 -31.39
C ASN A 318 -19.91 -5.99 -30.81
N GLY A 319 -20.96 -5.20 -30.60
CA GLY A 319 -22.38 -5.63 -30.57
C GLY A 319 -22.90 -6.33 -29.32
N GLY A 320 -22.04 -6.86 -28.45
CA GLY A 320 -22.45 -7.53 -27.20
C GLY A 320 -22.04 -6.81 -25.92
N ASN A 321 -21.04 -5.92 -26.01
CA ASN A 321 -20.38 -5.24 -24.89
C ASN A 321 -20.28 -6.14 -23.64
N PHE A 322 -19.66 -7.32 -23.82
CA PHE A 322 -19.56 -8.31 -22.76
C PHE A 322 -18.82 -7.77 -21.55
N LEU A 323 -17.86 -6.88 -21.76
CA LEU A 323 -17.19 -6.17 -20.67
C LEU A 323 -18.20 -5.38 -19.81
N GLN A 324 -19.04 -4.52 -20.41
CA GLN A 324 -20.06 -3.80 -19.64
C GLN A 324 -21.05 -4.75 -18.95
N ALA A 325 -21.51 -5.80 -19.64
CA ALA A 325 -22.41 -6.78 -19.03
C ALA A 325 -21.76 -7.48 -17.83
N PHE A 326 -20.48 -7.83 -17.94
CA PHE A 326 -19.70 -8.43 -16.86
C PHE A 326 -19.53 -7.46 -15.69
N LEU A 327 -19.12 -6.21 -15.95
CA LEU A 327 -18.92 -5.19 -14.92
C LEU A 327 -20.24 -4.78 -14.25
N ALA A 328 -21.37 -4.81 -14.96
CA ALA A 328 -22.69 -4.55 -14.40
C ALA A 328 -23.15 -5.62 -13.40
N VAL A 329 -22.78 -6.89 -13.63
CA VAL A 329 -23.12 -8.02 -12.75
C VAL A 329 -22.12 -8.15 -11.59
N THR A 330 -20.83 -8.03 -11.87
CA THR A 330 -19.78 -8.15 -10.85
C THR A 330 -19.71 -6.92 -9.96
N GLN A 331 -20.04 -5.74 -10.49
CA GLN A 331 -20.04 -4.46 -9.78
C GLN A 331 -18.71 -4.18 -9.06
N PRO A 332 -17.56 -4.15 -9.76
CA PRO A 332 -16.29 -3.86 -9.12
C PRO A 332 -16.34 -2.50 -8.44
N ALA A 333 -15.79 -2.44 -7.23
CA ALA A 333 -15.71 -1.23 -6.45
C ALA A 333 -14.59 -0.30 -6.98
N GLN A 334 -13.65 -0.83 -7.76
CA GLN A 334 -12.65 -0.07 -8.49
C GLN A 334 -12.24 -0.82 -9.76
N SER A 335 -12.00 -0.08 -10.85
CA SER A 335 -11.43 -0.61 -12.09
C SER A 335 -10.09 0.05 -12.35
N LEU A 336 -9.02 -0.73 -12.46
CA LEU A 336 -7.69 -0.28 -12.85
C LEU A 336 -7.54 -0.57 -14.34
N VAL A 337 -7.16 0.44 -15.12
CA VAL A 337 -6.92 0.30 -16.56
C VAL A 337 -5.47 0.65 -16.86
N MET A 338 -4.69 -0.33 -17.32
CA MET A 338 -3.29 -0.17 -17.70
C MET A 338 -3.03 -0.79 -19.07
N LEU A 339 -2.81 0.06 -20.06
CA LEU A 339 -2.53 -0.29 -21.46
C LEU A 339 -1.47 0.68 -22.02
N GLY A 340 -0.99 0.43 -23.24
CA GLY A 340 -0.05 1.31 -23.92
C GLY A 340 1.34 0.71 -24.14
N ALA A 341 1.71 -0.35 -23.42
CA ALA A 341 3.02 -0.99 -23.62
C ALA A 341 3.09 -1.71 -24.97
N ASN A 342 2.09 -2.54 -25.28
CA ASN A 342 2.02 -3.19 -26.60
C ASN A 342 1.66 -2.21 -27.72
N ASP A 343 0.88 -1.16 -27.42
CA ASP A 343 0.53 -0.10 -28.37
C ASP A 343 1.79 0.64 -28.86
N ALA A 344 2.69 1.02 -27.95
CA ALA A 344 3.95 1.68 -28.28
C ALA A 344 5.00 0.71 -28.80
N GLY A 345 5.02 -0.52 -28.29
CA GLY A 345 6.04 -1.52 -28.60
C GLY A 345 5.85 -2.22 -29.94
N THR A 346 4.74 -2.92 -30.10
CA THR A 346 4.50 -3.82 -31.25
C THR A 346 3.90 -3.05 -32.43
N SER A 347 2.82 -2.31 -32.18
CA SER A 347 2.09 -1.60 -33.24
C SER A 347 2.61 -0.20 -33.52
N LYS A 348 3.38 0.38 -32.58
CA LYS A 348 3.86 1.77 -32.62
C LYS A 348 2.73 2.76 -32.93
N ARG A 349 1.58 2.59 -32.27
CA ARG A 349 0.40 3.45 -32.48
C ARG A 349 0.74 4.90 -32.16
N THR A 350 0.20 5.86 -32.89
CA THR A 350 0.37 7.28 -32.53
C THR A 350 -0.38 7.61 -31.24
N GLY A 351 0.00 8.67 -30.53
CA GLY A 351 -0.74 9.06 -29.32
C GLY A 351 -2.21 9.40 -29.60
N ALA A 352 -2.53 9.93 -30.78
CA ALA A 352 -3.92 10.18 -31.19
C ALA A 352 -4.72 8.88 -31.40
N GLN A 353 -4.12 7.85 -32.00
CA GLN A 353 -4.76 6.54 -32.14
C GLN A 353 -5.02 5.90 -30.77
N PHE A 354 -4.01 5.90 -29.91
CA PHE A 354 -4.13 5.38 -28.55
C PHE A 354 -5.19 6.13 -27.72
N GLU A 355 -5.23 7.47 -27.80
CA GLU A 355 -6.26 8.28 -27.13
C GLU A 355 -7.67 7.94 -27.63
N ALA A 356 -7.86 7.75 -28.94
CA ALA A 356 -9.15 7.38 -29.51
C ALA A 356 -9.62 5.99 -29.05
N ASP A 357 -8.71 5.03 -28.97
CA ASP A 357 -9.01 3.69 -28.48
C ASP A 357 -9.37 3.71 -26.99
N MET A 358 -8.58 4.40 -26.16
CA MET A 358 -8.87 4.57 -24.73
C MET A 358 -10.20 5.31 -24.51
N THR A 359 -10.49 6.34 -25.30
CA THR A 359 -11.76 7.08 -25.28
C THR A 359 -12.94 6.16 -25.59
N THR A 360 -12.78 5.26 -26.56
CA THR A 360 -13.78 4.24 -26.92
C THR A 360 -13.97 3.24 -25.79
N LEU A 361 -12.89 2.67 -25.27
CA LEU A 361 -12.92 1.72 -24.15
C LEU A 361 -13.63 2.31 -22.94
N LEU A 362 -13.22 3.50 -22.48
CA LEU A 362 -13.82 4.17 -21.32
C LEU A 362 -15.26 4.65 -21.59
N GLY A 363 -15.63 4.88 -22.86
CA GLY A 363 -17.01 5.18 -23.24
C GLY A 363 -17.91 3.94 -23.31
N SER A 364 -17.31 2.75 -23.39
CA SER A 364 -18.05 1.51 -23.56
C SER A 364 -18.60 0.96 -22.26
N PHE A 365 -17.97 1.24 -21.12
CA PHE A 365 -18.48 0.78 -19.83
C PHE A 365 -18.81 1.95 -18.93
N THR A 366 -19.98 1.86 -18.29
CA THR A 366 -20.35 2.77 -17.21
C THR A 366 -19.96 2.07 -15.93
N PRO A 367 -18.94 2.56 -15.19
CA PRO A 367 -18.62 2.01 -13.89
C PRO A 367 -19.89 1.96 -13.03
N PRO A 368 -20.12 0.89 -12.26
CA PRO A 368 -21.20 0.83 -11.28
C PRO A 368 -21.24 2.11 -10.45
N ARG A 369 -22.41 2.49 -9.92
CA ARG A 369 -22.63 3.75 -9.16
C ARG A 369 -21.64 4.03 -8.01
N PHE A 370 -20.89 3.02 -7.57
CA PHE A 370 -19.89 3.10 -6.49
C PHE A 370 -18.49 2.63 -6.92
N SER A 371 -18.23 2.65 -8.22
CA SER A 371 -16.98 2.24 -8.82
C SER A 371 -16.21 3.45 -9.31
N ASP A 372 -14.93 3.52 -8.96
CA ASP A 372 -13.99 4.49 -9.54
C ASP A 372 -13.14 3.80 -10.61
N THR A 373 -12.79 4.54 -11.66
CA THR A 373 -11.84 4.07 -12.66
C THR A 373 -10.52 4.79 -12.47
N LEU A 374 -9.44 4.03 -12.26
CA LEU A 374 -8.08 4.52 -12.18
C LEU A 374 -7.33 4.17 -13.46
N LEU A 375 -6.90 5.19 -14.19
CA LEU A 375 -5.98 5.04 -15.32
C LEU A 375 -4.54 4.96 -14.82
N LEU A 376 -3.74 4.08 -15.42
CA LEU A 376 -2.31 3.96 -15.12
C LEU A 376 -1.50 4.23 -16.39
N THR A 377 -0.50 5.10 -16.27
CA THR A 377 0.38 5.40 -17.41
C THR A 377 1.35 4.24 -17.69
N PRO A 378 1.66 3.91 -18.96
CA PRO A 378 2.65 2.89 -19.26
C PRO A 378 4.06 3.35 -18.86
N TRP A 379 4.92 2.40 -18.46
CA TRP A 379 6.30 2.69 -18.06
C TRP A 379 7.31 2.44 -19.19
N TRP A 380 8.57 2.75 -18.88
CA TRP A 380 9.74 2.59 -19.76
C TRP A 380 10.06 1.12 -20.07
N ARG A 381 10.77 0.84 -21.17
CA ARG A 381 11.25 -0.51 -21.51
C ARG A 381 12.67 -0.47 -22.08
N GLY A 382 13.29 -1.64 -22.14
CA GLY A 382 14.59 -1.86 -22.75
C GLY A 382 14.53 -2.12 -24.26
N THR A 383 15.69 -2.10 -24.91
CA THR A 383 15.81 -2.48 -26.32
C THR A 383 15.94 -4.00 -26.49
N GLU A 384 15.53 -4.55 -27.64
CA GLU A 384 15.71 -5.98 -27.95
C GLU A 384 17.19 -6.39 -28.05
N ALA A 385 18.06 -5.46 -28.44
CA ALA A 385 19.49 -5.71 -28.56
C ALA A 385 20.23 -5.68 -27.21
N ASP A 386 19.79 -4.82 -26.29
CA ASP A 386 20.37 -4.69 -24.96
C ASP A 386 19.29 -4.28 -23.94
N ALA A 387 19.04 -5.20 -23.02
CA ALA A 387 18.07 -5.08 -21.95
C ALA A 387 18.39 -4.02 -20.90
N SER A 388 19.61 -3.49 -20.88
CA SER A 388 20.00 -2.40 -19.99
C SER A 388 19.81 -1.02 -20.62
N VAL A 389 19.65 -0.95 -21.94
CA VAL A 389 19.52 0.30 -22.70
C VAL A 389 18.05 0.63 -22.89
N GLU A 390 17.66 1.85 -22.54
CA GLU A 390 16.29 2.35 -22.73
C GLU A 390 15.96 2.54 -24.22
N ASP A 391 14.80 2.04 -24.67
CA ASP A 391 14.31 2.23 -26.03
C ASP A 391 13.78 3.67 -26.20
N THR A 392 14.56 4.52 -26.88
CA THR A 392 14.26 5.95 -27.05
C THR A 392 13.03 6.22 -27.90
N ALA A 393 12.77 5.39 -28.92
CA ALA A 393 11.58 5.53 -29.78
C ALA A 393 10.32 5.15 -29.00
N TYR A 394 10.38 4.05 -28.24
CA TYR A 394 9.31 3.67 -27.33
C TYR A 394 9.07 4.75 -26.26
N LYS A 395 10.14 5.26 -25.65
CA LYS A 395 10.08 6.33 -24.64
C LYS A 395 9.30 7.54 -25.14
N ALA A 396 9.59 8.00 -26.36
CA ALA A 396 8.89 9.14 -26.96
C ALA A 396 7.39 8.87 -27.11
N LEU A 397 6.99 7.68 -27.57
CA LEU A 397 5.59 7.29 -27.70
C LEU A 397 4.89 7.20 -26.34
N VAL A 398 5.47 6.54 -25.34
CA VAL A 398 4.82 6.43 -24.02
C VAL A 398 4.76 7.77 -23.27
N GLN A 399 5.64 8.73 -23.57
CA GLN A 399 5.52 10.11 -23.09
C GLN A 399 4.34 10.85 -23.74
N GLU A 400 4.11 10.63 -25.03
CA GLU A 400 2.91 11.12 -25.71
C GLU A 400 1.66 10.50 -25.06
N TYR A 401 1.63 9.18 -24.88
CA TYR A 401 0.51 8.47 -24.27
C TYR A 401 0.22 8.97 -22.86
N ARG A 402 1.25 9.18 -22.03
CA ARG A 402 1.12 9.78 -20.70
C ARG A 402 0.40 11.13 -20.76
N SER A 403 0.79 12.00 -21.69
CA SER A 403 0.19 13.32 -21.85
C SER A 403 -1.28 13.21 -22.27
N ARG A 404 -1.61 12.27 -23.15
CA ARG A 404 -3.00 11.98 -23.55
C ARG A 404 -3.83 11.41 -22.41
N LEU A 405 -3.31 10.47 -21.63
CA LEU A 405 -4.00 9.90 -20.47
C LEU A 405 -4.28 10.97 -19.40
N LEU A 406 -3.34 11.89 -19.16
CA LEU A 406 -3.55 13.03 -18.26
C LEU A 406 -4.69 13.94 -18.73
N SER A 407 -4.78 14.21 -20.04
CA SER A 407 -5.87 14.97 -20.64
C SER A 407 -7.21 14.21 -20.53
N LEU A 408 -7.21 12.95 -20.96
CA LEU A 408 -8.39 12.08 -20.96
C LEU A 408 -8.96 11.88 -19.56
N ALA A 409 -8.10 11.69 -18.55
CA ALA A 409 -8.50 11.57 -17.16
C ALA A 409 -9.29 12.81 -16.68
N ARG A 410 -8.81 14.01 -17.01
CA ARG A 410 -9.50 15.26 -16.68
C ARG A 410 -10.82 15.40 -17.45
N THR A 411 -10.82 15.09 -18.75
CA THR A 411 -12.02 15.21 -19.60
C THR A 411 -13.13 14.23 -19.20
N ARG A 412 -12.76 13.04 -18.73
CA ARG A 412 -13.70 11.99 -18.32
C ARG A 412 -13.99 11.95 -16.82
N ASP A 413 -13.37 12.84 -16.04
CA ASP A 413 -13.48 12.85 -14.58
C ASP A 413 -13.17 11.49 -13.95
N VAL A 414 -12.04 10.89 -14.37
CA VAL A 414 -11.54 9.62 -13.82
C VAL A 414 -10.18 9.82 -13.15
N SER A 415 -9.91 9.02 -12.13
CA SER A 415 -8.64 9.04 -11.42
C SER A 415 -7.49 8.61 -12.34
N LEU A 416 -6.29 9.16 -12.14
CA LEU A 416 -5.08 8.72 -12.82
C LEU A 416 -3.91 8.59 -11.85
N TRP A 417 -3.17 7.48 -11.97
CA TRP A 417 -1.85 7.32 -11.37
C TRP A 417 -0.77 7.37 -12.44
N ASP A 418 0.08 8.40 -12.33
CA ASP A 418 1.23 8.58 -13.21
C ASP A 418 2.38 7.65 -12.83
N LEU A 419 2.19 6.37 -13.16
CA LEU A 419 3.13 5.30 -12.89
C LEU A 419 4.48 5.54 -13.56
N GLN A 420 4.50 6.12 -14.76
CA GLN A 420 5.74 6.50 -15.45
C GLN A 420 6.62 7.45 -14.64
N ARG A 421 6.03 8.33 -13.81
CA ARG A 421 6.79 9.23 -12.90
C ARG A 421 7.20 8.53 -11.60
N TYR A 422 6.43 7.54 -11.16
CA TYR A 422 6.73 6.77 -9.95
C TYR A 422 7.82 5.71 -10.18
N TRP A 423 7.79 5.07 -11.35
CA TRP A 423 8.73 4.04 -11.75
C TRP A 423 10.09 4.67 -12.08
N PRO A 424 11.22 4.09 -11.61
CA PRO A 424 12.55 4.60 -11.95
C PRO A 424 12.80 4.60 -13.46
N SER A 425 13.85 5.30 -13.89
CA SER A 425 14.30 5.20 -15.29
C SER A 425 14.58 3.73 -15.65
N HIS A 426 14.48 3.37 -16.93
CA HIS A 426 14.71 1.97 -17.32
C HIS A 426 16.10 1.45 -16.88
N PRO A 427 17.23 2.18 -17.08
CA PRO A 427 18.54 1.71 -16.61
C PRO A 427 18.62 1.52 -15.08
N ASP A 428 17.99 2.40 -14.31
CA ASP A 428 17.96 2.29 -12.84
C ASP A 428 17.10 1.12 -12.38
N ALA A 429 15.93 0.95 -12.98
CA ALA A 429 15.02 -0.16 -12.67
C ALA A 429 15.61 -1.52 -13.11
N TRP A 430 16.29 -1.58 -14.27
CA TRP A 430 16.98 -2.76 -14.76
C TRP A 430 18.14 -3.15 -13.82
N SER A 431 19.03 -2.21 -13.51
CA SER A 431 20.14 -2.44 -12.58
C SER A 431 19.67 -2.76 -11.15
N GLY A 432 18.50 -2.25 -10.75
CA GLY A 432 17.83 -2.59 -9.49
C GLY A 432 17.09 -3.94 -9.51
N GLY A 433 17.09 -4.68 -10.62
CA GLY A 433 16.41 -5.97 -10.74
C GLY A 433 14.88 -5.88 -10.71
N LEU A 434 14.30 -4.73 -11.07
CA LEU A 434 12.85 -4.52 -11.10
C LEU A 434 12.18 -5.12 -12.34
N TYR A 435 12.97 -5.58 -13.31
CA TYR A 435 12.51 -6.18 -14.56
C TYR A 435 12.86 -7.67 -14.60
N ALA A 436 11.93 -8.50 -15.10
CA ALA A 436 12.18 -9.91 -15.41
C ALA A 436 12.73 -10.10 -16.82
N ASP A 437 12.30 -9.23 -17.73
CA ASP A 437 12.76 -9.10 -19.10
C ASP A 437 12.71 -7.62 -19.51
N LEU A 438 12.83 -7.32 -20.79
CA LEU A 438 12.85 -5.96 -21.33
C LEU A 438 11.64 -5.07 -20.94
N ILE A 439 10.51 -5.66 -20.57
CA ILE A 439 9.21 -4.99 -20.47
C ILE A 439 8.50 -5.32 -19.15
N HIS A 440 8.54 -6.58 -18.73
CA HIS A 440 7.75 -7.12 -17.63
C HIS A 440 8.46 -6.92 -16.29
N PRO A 441 7.71 -6.62 -15.22
CA PRO A 441 8.29 -6.44 -13.92
C PRO A 441 8.74 -7.81 -13.36
N SER A 442 9.86 -7.83 -12.64
CA SER A 442 10.21 -8.96 -11.80
C SER A 442 9.29 -9.05 -10.58
N ASN A 443 9.42 -10.11 -9.78
CA ASN A 443 8.73 -10.18 -8.48
C ASN A 443 9.08 -8.97 -7.58
N LEU A 444 10.32 -8.48 -7.64
CA LEU A 444 10.75 -7.28 -6.92
C LEU A 444 10.12 -6.02 -7.52
N GLY A 445 10.05 -5.92 -8.85
CA GLY A 445 9.36 -4.84 -9.54
C GLY A 445 7.87 -4.78 -9.20
N ALA A 446 7.18 -5.92 -9.21
CA ALA A 446 5.78 -6.01 -8.82
C ALA A 446 5.59 -5.58 -7.35
N ALA A 447 6.48 -5.99 -6.44
CA ALA A 447 6.43 -5.54 -5.05
C ALA A 447 6.67 -4.01 -4.92
N TYR A 448 7.60 -3.45 -5.68
CA TYR A 448 7.87 -2.01 -5.72
C TYR A 448 6.65 -1.22 -6.25
N TRP A 449 6.02 -1.72 -7.31
CA TRP A 449 4.77 -1.16 -7.84
C TRP A 449 3.67 -1.17 -6.79
N VAL A 450 3.41 -2.32 -6.18
CA VAL A 450 2.34 -2.48 -5.18
C VAL A 450 2.59 -1.58 -3.98
N ALA A 451 3.83 -1.44 -3.53
CA ALA A 451 4.17 -0.52 -2.45
C ALA A 451 3.83 0.94 -2.80
N GLY A 452 3.96 1.34 -4.07
CA GLY A 452 3.52 2.65 -4.56
C GLY A 452 2.01 2.78 -4.59
N PHE A 453 1.32 1.78 -5.15
CA PHE A 453 -0.13 1.75 -5.26
C PHE A 453 -0.80 1.83 -3.88
N MET A 454 -0.33 1.02 -2.92
CA MET A 454 -0.88 0.98 -1.56
C MET A 454 -0.71 2.31 -0.80
N ARG A 455 0.20 3.21 -1.23
CA ARG A 455 0.31 4.56 -0.66
C ARG A 455 -0.75 5.52 -1.20
N LEU A 456 -1.36 5.21 -2.34
CA LEU A 456 -2.44 6.01 -2.93
C LEU A 456 -3.78 5.66 -2.31
N LEU A 457 -3.94 4.41 -1.85
CA LEU A 457 -5.10 4.05 -1.06
C LEU A 457 -5.07 4.90 0.21
N PRO A 458 -6.18 5.59 0.57
CA PRO A 458 -6.27 6.26 1.85
C PRO A 458 -5.96 5.20 2.89
N GLN A 459 -4.81 5.32 3.58
CA GLN A 459 -4.58 4.51 4.76
C GLN A 459 -5.79 4.79 5.63
N ALA A 460 -6.57 3.75 5.94
CA ALA A 460 -7.67 3.92 6.87
C ALA A 460 -7.02 4.45 8.14
N VAL A 461 -7.15 5.77 8.37
CA VAL A 461 -6.57 6.49 9.49
C VAL A 461 -7.41 6.11 10.69
N GLY A 462 -7.30 4.85 11.10
CA GLY A 462 -7.84 4.30 12.33
C GLY A 462 -6.90 4.67 13.46
N GLU A 463 -6.73 5.97 13.66
CA GLU A 463 -6.21 6.67 14.84
C GLU A 463 -6.02 8.11 14.39
N ALA A 464 -6.79 9.02 14.98
CA ALA A 464 -6.62 10.46 14.79
C ALA A 464 -5.25 10.90 15.35
N ALA A 465 -4.16 10.57 14.64
CA ALA A 465 -2.91 11.29 14.77
C ALA A 465 -3.13 12.62 14.07
N SER A 466 -3.10 13.70 14.87
CA SER A 466 -3.12 15.07 14.37
C SER A 466 -2.13 15.21 13.22
N LEU A 467 -2.63 15.59 12.05
CA LEU A 467 -1.81 16.01 10.92
C LEU A 467 -1.13 17.33 11.32
N ASP A 468 0.03 17.23 11.95
CA ASP A 468 0.98 18.33 12.04
C ASP A 468 1.43 18.69 10.63
N SER A 469 1.43 19.98 10.30
CA SER A 469 1.63 20.53 8.96
C SER A 469 3.05 20.38 8.40
N ASP A 470 3.96 19.75 9.13
CA ASP A 470 5.39 19.70 8.82
C ASP A 470 5.91 18.26 8.63
N ASN A 471 5.54 17.59 7.54
CA ASN A 471 6.16 16.31 7.18
C ASN A 471 6.78 16.34 5.77
N THR A 472 8.09 16.57 5.75
CA THR A 472 9.00 15.92 4.81
C THR A 472 8.95 14.40 5.11
N PHE A 473 8.14 13.67 4.34
CA PHE A 473 7.93 12.23 4.55
C PHE A 473 9.22 11.43 4.28
N SER A 474 9.93 11.09 5.37
CA SER A 474 10.99 10.10 5.39
C SER A 474 10.46 8.72 4.97
N LYS A 475 11.13 8.07 4.01
CA LYS A 475 10.83 6.74 3.49
C LYS A 475 11.23 5.65 4.52
N SER A 476 10.44 5.44 5.57
CA SER A 476 10.63 4.29 6.46
C SER A 476 9.72 3.12 6.04
N LEU A 477 10.27 2.15 5.30
CA LEU A 477 9.66 0.83 5.06
C LEU A 477 9.97 -0.07 6.27
N ARG A 478 8.95 -0.41 7.08
CA ARG A 478 9.10 -1.44 8.12
C ARG A 478 8.87 -2.81 7.48
N VAL A 479 9.93 -3.62 7.37
CA VAL A 479 9.82 -5.04 6.98
C VAL A 479 9.69 -5.88 8.24
N LEU A 480 8.53 -6.53 8.42
CA LEU A 480 8.35 -7.62 9.37
C LEU A 480 8.65 -8.93 8.64
N VAL A 481 9.76 -9.59 8.99
CA VAL A 481 10.15 -10.89 8.41
C VAL A 481 9.24 -11.97 9.01
N GLY A 482 8.17 -12.31 8.31
CA GLY A 482 7.39 -13.52 8.57
C GLY A 482 8.07 -14.70 7.92
N THR A 483 8.38 -15.74 8.71
CA THR A 483 8.85 -17.04 8.22
C THR A 483 7.76 -17.72 7.40
N GLY A 484 7.77 -17.49 6.09
CA GLY A 484 6.83 -18.09 5.15
C GLY A 484 7.48 -18.25 3.78
N PHE A 485 7.95 -19.47 3.53
CA PHE A 485 8.50 -20.02 2.29
C PHE A 485 8.13 -19.29 1.00
N PHE A 486 9.16 -18.79 0.30
CA PHE A 486 9.12 -18.44 -1.11
C PHE A 486 9.59 -19.65 -1.94
N GLY A 487 8.78 -20.08 -2.91
CA GLY A 487 9.17 -20.92 -4.05
C GLY A 487 9.52 -22.39 -3.74
N ALA A 488 8.62 -23.30 -4.12
CA ALA A 488 8.99 -24.71 -4.27
C ALA A 488 9.96 -24.87 -5.45
N TYR A 489 11.23 -25.10 -5.15
CA TYR A 489 12.14 -25.84 -6.03
C TYR A 489 12.27 -27.25 -5.44
N GLY A 490 11.90 -28.26 -6.22
CA GLY A 490 12.02 -29.66 -5.81
C GLY A 490 13.48 -30.02 -5.60
N ILE A 491 13.89 -30.18 -4.34
CA ILE A 491 15.11 -30.90 -4.01
C ILE A 491 14.73 -32.37 -4.02
N ASN A 492 15.15 -33.05 -5.08
CA ASN A 492 15.19 -34.51 -5.12
C ASN A 492 16.15 -34.94 -3.99
N THR A 493 15.60 -35.52 -2.93
CA THR A 493 16.39 -36.15 -1.88
C THR A 493 16.64 -37.57 -2.33
N LEU A 494 17.83 -37.85 -2.86
CA LEU A 494 18.55 -39.12 -2.80
C LEU A 494 19.96 -38.85 -3.33
N GLY A 495 20.96 -39.33 -2.58
CA GLY A 495 22.36 -38.93 -2.71
C GLY A 495 22.99 -39.27 -4.06
N ASP A 496 23.81 -38.35 -4.54
CA ASP A 496 25.18 -38.58 -5.02
C ASP A 496 25.85 -37.23 -5.30
N GLU A 497 27.17 -37.20 -5.14
CA GLU A 497 28.02 -36.02 -5.33
C GLU A 497 27.80 -35.35 -6.69
N VAL A 498 27.39 -34.08 -6.69
CA VAL A 498 27.49 -33.21 -7.86
C VAL A 498 28.48 -32.10 -7.57
N THR A 499 29.72 -32.33 -8.00
CA THR A 499 30.74 -31.30 -8.20
C THR A 499 30.41 -30.49 -9.46
N SER A 500 29.98 -29.23 -9.33
CA SER A 500 30.46 -28.08 -10.13
C SER A 500 29.52 -26.86 -10.16
N THR A 501 30.17 -25.68 -10.14
CA THR A 501 29.75 -24.34 -10.60
C THR A 501 28.61 -23.62 -9.85
N THR A 502 29.04 -22.72 -8.98
CA THR A 502 28.33 -21.79 -8.12
C THR A 502 27.45 -20.80 -8.89
N TYR A 503 26.15 -20.78 -8.61
CA TYR A 503 25.27 -19.63 -8.85
C TYR A 503 25.10 -18.90 -7.51
N GLU A 504 25.75 -17.74 -7.36
CA GLU A 504 25.55 -16.86 -6.20
C GLU A 504 24.36 -15.91 -6.48
N THR A 505 23.29 -16.03 -5.70
CA THR A 505 22.20 -15.05 -5.66
C THR A 505 22.38 -14.13 -4.45
N GLY A 506 22.93 -12.94 -4.67
CA GLY A 506 23.02 -11.88 -3.67
C GLY A 506 21.87 -10.88 -3.80
N PHE A 507 21.22 -10.54 -2.69
CA PHE A 507 20.27 -9.44 -2.62
C PHE A 507 21.01 -8.13 -2.31
N SER A 508 20.66 -7.05 -2.99
CA SER A 508 21.20 -5.69 -2.75
C SER A 508 20.07 -4.76 -2.35
N PHE A 509 20.28 -3.97 -1.30
CA PHE A 509 19.33 -2.96 -0.83
C PHE A 509 20.05 -1.65 -0.51
N PRO A 510 19.52 -0.49 -0.93
CA PRO A 510 19.97 0.81 -0.43
C PRO A 510 19.19 1.16 0.85
N PHE A 511 19.90 1.36 1.96
CA PHE A 511 19.35 1.91 3.20
C PHE A 511 20.10 3.18 3.60
N SER A 512 19.37 4.22 4.01
CA SER A 512 19.93 5.43 4.64
C SER A 512 20.06 5.27 6.16
N ASP A 513 19.26 4.39 6.75
CA ASP A 513 19.14 4.24 8.20
C ASP A 513 19.28 2.75 8.54
N GLY A 514 20.33 2.43 9.30
CA GLY A 514 20.86 1.07 9.45
C GLY A 514 19.85 -0.05 9.75
N ILE A 515 20.23 -1.28 9.38
CA ILE A 515 19.43 -2.49 9.63
C ILE A 515 19.69 -2.97 11.07
N SER A 516 18.60 -3.23 11.82
CA SER A 516 18.64 -3.93 13.11
C SER A 516 18.38 -5.41 12.89
N ILE A 517 19.31 -6.26 13.33
CA ILE A 517 19.21 -7.72 13.25
C ILE A 517 18.70 -8.21 14.61
N LYS A 518 17.54 -8.87 14.61
CA LYS A 518 16.96 -9.48 15.81
C LYS A 518 16.96 -10.99 15.69
N LEU A 519 17.47 -11.67 16.73
CA LEU A 519 17.36 -13.13 16.90
C LEU A 519 16.51 -13.40 18.15
N ALA A 520 15.48 -14.23 18.00
CA ALA A 520 14.54 -14.56 19.08
C ALA A 520 13.97 -13.33 19.83
N GLY A 521 13.62 -12.27 19.09
CA GLY A 521 13.02 -11.06 19.65
C GLY A 521 14.00 -10.06 20.28
N SER A 522 15.28 -10.41 20.42
CA SER A 522 16.31 -9.52 20.96
C SER A 522 17.20 -8.95 19.84
N GLU A 523 17.50 -7.66 19.90
CA GLU A 523 18.44 -7.01 18.98
C GLU A 523 19.87 -7.48 19.29
N VAL A 524 20.49 -8.15 18.33
CA VAL A 524 21.83 -8.72 18.46
C VAL A 524 22.89 -7.92 17.69
N GLY A 525 22.46 -6.96 16.87
CA GLY A 525 23.37 -6.04 16.19
C GLY A 525 22.65 -5.03 15.32
N ARG A 526 23.29 -3.87 15.12
CA ARG A 526 22.82 -2.81 14.24
C ARG A 526 23.94 -2.44 13.27
N VAL A 527 23.67 -2.49 11.97
CA VAL A 527 24.63 -2.09 10.94
C VAL A 527 24.16 -0.78 10.33
N GLY A 528 24.88 0.31 10.61
CA GLY A 528 24.66 1.63 10.02
C GLY A 528 25.29 1.73 8.63
N PHE A 529 24.57 2.31 7.67
CA PHE A 529 25.09 2.59 6.34
C PHE A 529 25.22 4.10 6.15
N ASN A 530 26.42 4.57 5.80
CA ASN A 530 26.64 5.97 5.45
C ASN A 530 26.46 6.14 3.93
N GLY A 531 25.20 6.29 3.50
CA GLY A 531 24.78 6.97 2.27
C GLY A 531 25.29 6.52 0.88
N ASN A 532 26.25 5.60 0.74
CA ASN A 532 26.84 5.26 -0.57
C ASN A 532 27.43 3.83 -0.65
N SER A 533 26.83 2.84 0.01
CA SER A 533 27.34 1.46 -0.04
C SER A 533 26.23 0.42 -0.09
N SER A 534 26.34 -0.50 -1.05
CA SER A 534 25.54 -1.73 -1.11
C SER A 534 26.23 -2.83 -0.29
N ALA A 535 25.47 -3.52 0.56
CA ALA A 535 25.96 -4.71 1.26
C ALA A 535 25.15 -5.94 0.82
N ILE A 536 25.86 -7.05 0.58
CA ILE A 536 25.26 -8.36 0.32
C ILE A 536 25.36 -9.16 1.63
N PHE A 537 24.24 -9.70 2.08
CA PHE A 537 24.18 -10.58 3.25
C PHE A 537 23.76 -11.98 2.82
N THR A 538 24.60 -12.98 3.14
CA THR A 538 24.29 -14.40 2.94
C THR A 538 24.36 -15.11 4.29
N GLY A 539 23.26 -15.71 4.72
CA GLY A 539 23.17 -16.45 5.98
C GLY A 539 23.05 -17.95 5.74
N PHE A 540 23.94 -18.74 6.32
CA PHE A 540 23.85 -20.20 6.31
C PHE A 540 23.44 -20.69 7.71
N PRO A 541 22.25 -21.30 7.87
CA PRO A 541 21.92 -21.99 9.09
C PRO A 541 22.56 -23.39 9.05
N THR A 542 23.68 -23.57 9.74
CA THR A 542 24.14 -24.91 10.15
C THR A 542 24.12 -25.00 11.67
N SER A 543 23.81 -26.19 12.18
CA SER A 543 23.20 -26.46 13.49
C SER A 543 24.08 -26.29 14.74
N SER A 544 25.06 -25.38 14.74
CA SER A 544 25.66 -24.89 16.01
C SER A 544 26.42 -23.57 15.87
N ARG A 545 26.51 -22.98 14.68
CA ARG A 545 27.16 -21.67 14.45
C ARG A 545 26.47 -20.93 13.31
N SER A 546 25.88 -19.78 13.62
CA SER A 546 25.43 -18.85 12.59
C SER A 546 26.63 -18.04 12.10
N THR A 547 27.07 -18.28 10.87
CA THR A 547 28.08 -17.43 10.22
C THR A 547 27.34 -16.44 9.33
N VAL A 548 27.57 -15.14 9.53
CA VAL A 548 27.10 -14.08 8.64
C VAL A 548 28.29 -13.64 7.80
N LEU A 549 28.26 -13.92 6.50
CA LEU A 549 29.25 -13.38 5.58
C LEU A 549 28.71 -12.04 5.05
N ALA A 550 29.43 -10.95 5.32
CA ALA A 550 29.12 -9.63 4.79
C ALA A 550 30.23 -9.22 3.81
N ALA A 551 29.88 -9.05 2.54
CA ALA A 551 30.78 -8.50 1.54
C ALA A 551 30.40 -7.05 1.23
N PHE A 552 31.37 -6.14 1.31
CA PHE A 552 31.19 -4.73 1.00
C PHE A 552 31.74 -4.45 -0.39
N ARG A 553 30.90 -3.97 -1.31
CA ARG A 553 31.34 -3.54 -2.63
C ARG A 553 31.44 -2.01 -2.63
N GLN A 554 32.66 -1.49 -2.47
CA GLN A 554 32.97 -0.11 -2.83
C GLN A 554 33.51 -0.12 -4.27
N GLY A 555 33.22 0.89 -5.08
CA GLY A 555 33.50 0.94 -6.53
C GLY A 555 34.98 0.97 -6.95
N SER A 556 35.82 0.09 -6.41
CA SER A 556 37.23 -0.11 -6.74
C SER A 556 37.53 -1.61 -6.71
N THR A 557 38.19 -2.12 -7.75
CA THR A 557 38.33 -3.54 -8.13
C THR A 557 39.17 -4.42 -7.19
N SER A 558 39.41 -4.01 -5.94
CA SER A 558 40.03 -4.87 -4.93
C SER A 558 39.66 -4.39 -3.53
N ALA A 559 38.75 -5.10 -2.86
CA ALA A 559 38.50 -4.93 -1.43
C ALA A 559 38.70 -6.30 -0.74
N PRO A 560 39.50 -6.38 0.34
CA PRO A 560 39.65 -7.62 1.10
C PRO A 560 38.35 -7.93 1.85
N ALA A 561 37.93 -9.19 1.81
CA ALA A 561 36.81 -9.66 2.63
C ALA A 561 37.15 -9.50 4.12
N MET A 562 36.21 -9.01 4.92
CA MET A 562 36.33 -8.94 6.37
C MET A 562 35.43 -10.01 6.97
N LYS A 563 35.98 -10.88 7.81
CA LYS A 563 35.21 -11.94 8.47
C LYS A 563 34.70 -11.41 9.81
N VAL A 564 33.40 -11.53 10.03
CA VAL A 564 32.74 -11.18 11.29
C VAL A 564 32.10 -12.43 11.87
N TRP A 565 32.38 -12.73 13.13
CA TRP A 565 31.67 -13.78 13.86
C TRP A 565 31.43 -13.37 15.30
N VAL A 566 30.46 -14.03 15.93
CA VAL A 566 30.20 -13.90 17.36
C VAL A 566 30.81 -15.13 18.03
N ASP A 567 31.71 -14.91 18.99
CA ASP A 567 32.30 -16.02 19.73
C ASP A 567 31.31 -16.63 20.73
N ALA A 568 31.70 -17.72 21.38
CA ALA A 568 30.87 -18.40 22.38
C ALA A 568 30.54 -17.54 23.61
N SER A 569 31.13 -16.34 23.72
CA SER A 569 30.92 -15.38 24.81
C SER A 569 30.05 -14.18 24.38
N ASN A 570 29.38 -14.25 23.23
CA ASN A 570 28.59 -13.16 22.65
C ASN A 570 29.39 -11.88 22.34
N LYS A 571 30.70 -11.98 22.07
CA LYS A 571 31.50 -10.85 21.61
C LYS A 571 31.63 -10.88 20.10
N ALA A 572 31.42 -9.73 19.45
CA ALA A 572 31.68 -9.57 18.03
C ALA A 572 33.20 -9.49 17.79
N CYS A 573 33.71 -10.40 16.97
CA CYS A 573 35.12 -10.47 16.57
C CYS A 573 35.26 -10.10 15.08
N PHE A 574 36.33 -9.37 14.76
CA PHE A 574 36.66 -8.92 13.40
C PHE A 574 38.05 -9.42 13.03
N GLU A 575 38.18 -10.08 11.88
CA GLU A 575 39.47 -10.50 11.33
C GLU A 575 39.62 -9.98 9.90
N GLY A 576 40.70 -9.20 9.67
CA GLY A 576 41.12 -8.77 8.36
C GLY A 576 42.10 -9.78 7.76
N VAL A 577 41.95 -10.10 6.47
CA VAL A 577 42.68 -11.19 5.80
C VAL A 577 44.20 -10.94 5.64
N ASN A 578 44.71 -9.76 6.01
CA ASN A 578 46.15 -9.53 6.12
C ASN A 578 46.43 -8.71 7.40
N GLY A 579 47.19 -9.28 8.33
CA GLY A 579 47.35 -8.86 9.72
C GLY A 579 48.02 -7.51 10.00
N ASN A 580 47.58 -6.42 9.36
CA ASN A 580 47.87 -5.04 9.74
C ASN A 580 46.78 -4.12 9.17
N ALA A 581 45.83 -3.66 10.00
CA ALA A 581 44.86 -2.65 9.61
C ALA A 581 45.34 -1.26 10.05
N ARG A 582 45.87 -0.47 9.11
CA ARG A 582 45.93 1.00 9.22
C ARG A 582 44.81 1.59 8.36
N LEU A 583 43.82 2.20 9.00
CA LEU A 583 42.80 3.02 8.31
C LEU A 583 43.32 4.46 8.26
N ALA A 584 43.92 4.85 7.14
CA ALA A 584 44.25 6.23 6.85
C ALA A 584 43.41 6.69 5.64
N ARG A 585 42.49 7.64 5.85
CA ARG A 585 42.03 8.59 4.82
C ARG A 585 41.26 9.77 5.43
N ASN A 586 41.58 10.97 4.96
CA ASN A 586 40.96 12.27 5.21
C ASN A 586 40.98 12.80 6.66
N GLY A 587 42.17 12.88 7.26
CA GLY A 587 42.44 13.84 8.34
C GLY A 587 41.82 13.56 9.71
N VAL A 588 41.06 12.47 9.89
CA VAL A 588 40.54 12.06 11.20
C VAL A 588 41.50 11.05 11.83
N GLY A 589 42.28 11.49 12.80
CA GLY A 589 43.11 10.62 13.63
C GLY A 589 42.27 10.01 14.74
N VAL A 590 42.09 8.69 14.73
CA VAL A 590 41.56 7.94 15.88
C VAL A 590 42.76 7.35 16.60
N GLU A 591 43.13 7.96 17.74
CA GLU A 591 44.10 7.38 18.66
C GLU A 591 43.33 6.56 19.71
N VAL A 592 43.50 5.24 19.66
CA VAL A 592 42.95 4.33 20.67
C VAL A 592 44.02 4.09 21.71
N THR A 593 43.96 4.80 22.84
CA THR A 593 44.62 4.35 24.06
C THR A 593 43.59 3.66 24.96
N SER A 594 44.07 2.76 25.81
CA SER A 594 43.31 1.66 26.40
C SER A 594 42.14 2.03 27.34
N GLN A 595 41.73 3.30 27.46
CA GLN A 595 40.64 3.68 28.39
C GLN A 595 39.65 4.76 27.97
N GLN A 596 39.75 5.47 26.84
CA GLN A 596 38.65 6.33 26.35
C GLN A 596 38.64 6.46 24.82
N VAL A 597 37.44 6.42 24.23
CA VAL A 597 37.20 6.75 22.81
C VAL A 597 36.59 8.15 22.77
N LYS A 598 37.36 9.15 22.31
CA LYS A 598 36.81 10.47 21.94
C LYS A 598 36.41 10.42 20.47
N LEU A 599 35.10 10.46 20.21
CA LEU A 599 34.53 10.51 18.86
C LEU A 599 34.21 11.98 18.54
N GLU A 600 34.95 12.59 17.62
CA GLU A 600 34.57 13.88 17.03
C GLU A 600 33.96 13.60 15.65
N LEU A 601 32.63 13.64 15.57
CA LEU A 601 31.90 13.52 14.31
C LEU A 601 31.69 14.91 13.71
N PRO A 602 32.05 15.16 12.44
CA PRO A 602 31.66 16.36 11.74
C PRO A 602 30.22 16.18 11.23
N LEU A 603 29.26 16.19 12.15
CA LEU A 603 27.98 16.75 11.79
C LEU A 603 28.22 18.26 11.75
N GLY A 604 27.73 18.98 10.73
CA GLY A 604 27.80 20.45 10.67
C GLY A 604 27.02 21.17 11.79
N PHE A 605 26.81 20.50 12.93
CA PHE A 605 26.24 21.01 14.15
C PHE A 605 27.36 21.07 15.18
N THR A 606 27.99 22.23 15.32
CA THR A 606 28.83 22.49 16.50
C THR A 606 27.88 22.60 17.69
N ALA A 607 27.73 21.52 18.45
CA ALA A 607 27.09 21.59 19.76
C ALA A 607 28.00 22.40 20.67
N ASN A 608 27.72 23.70 20.81
CA ASN A 608 28.54 24.55 21.64
C ASN A 608 28.48 24.07 23.10
N THR A 609 29.65 23.93 23.71
CA THR A 609 29.79 23.78 25.17
C THR A 609 28.94 24.83 25.89
N PRO A 610 28.40 24.53 27.08
CA PRO A 610 27.65 25.50 27.89
C PRO A 610 28.33 26.86 27.87
N ALA A 611 27.68 27.86 27.28
CA ALA A 611 28.24 29.20 27.28
C ALA A 611 28.03 29.78 28.68
N ALA A 612 29.09 29.83 29.47
CA ALA A 612 29.08 30.47 30.78
C ALA A 612 28.93 31.99 30.58
N GLY A 613 27.80 32.56 30.99
CA GLY A 613 27.49 33.99 30.82
C GLY A 613 26.76 34.32 29.52
N ALA A 614 26.82 35.59 29.13
CA ALA A 614 26.17 36.07 27.91
C ALA A 614 26.87 35.51 26.65
N TYR A 615 26.10 35.12 25.64
CA TYR A 615 26.60 34.46 24.43
C TYR A 615 26.03 35.08 23.16
N THR A 616 26.89 35.45 22.22
CA THR A 616 26.47 35.90 20.89
C THR A 616 26.61 34.76 19.89
N MET A 617 25.49 34.32 19.33
CA MET A 617 25.43 33.26 18.36
C MET A 617 26.03 33.70 17.02
N SER A 618 26.82 32.81 16.40
CA SER A 618 27.29 32.96 15.03
C SER A 618 26.29 32.38 14.04
N ALA A 619 26.39 32.75 12.75
CA ALA A 619 25.55 32.18 11.69
C ALA A 619 25.77 30.66 11.47
N THR A 620 26.86 30.10 12.02
CA THR A 620 27.17 28.67 11.98
C THR A 620 26.68 27.90 13.20
N ASP A 621 26.16 28.60 14.22
CA ASP A 621 25.58 27.93 15.38
C ASP A 621 24.21 27.36 15.01
N ALA A 622 23.87 26.18 15.52
CA ALA A 622 22.53 25.60 15.37
C ALA A 622 21.87 25.33 16.73
N TYR A 623 22.69 25.13 17.76
CA TYR A 623 22.24 24.76 19.11
C TYR A 623 23.11 25.41 20.18
N VAL A 624 22.47 26.04 21.18
CA VAL A 624 23.16 26.67 22.31
C VAL A 624 22.52 26.23 23.63
N ARG A 625 23.38 25.79 24.56
CA ARG A 625 23.04 25.61 25.98
C ARG A 625 23.48 26.86 26.74
N ALA A 626 22.55 27.76 27.00
CA ALA A 626 22.83 29.09 27.52
C ALA A 626 22.78 29.13 29.05
N GLN A 627 23.83 29.67 29.68
CA GLN A 627 23.83 30.04 31.10
C GLN A 627 23.60 31.55 31.35
N GLY A 628 23.42 32.34 30.29
CA GLY A 628 23.15 33.77 30.35
C GLY A 628 22.37 34.23 29.12
N ASN A 629 22.24 35.54 28.96
CA ASN A 629 21.51 36.12 27.82
C ASN A 629 22.15 35.72 26.48
N VAL A 630 21.32 35.51 25.46
CA VAL A 630 21.75 35.08 24.13
C VAL A 630 21.45 36.18 23.12
N THR A 631 22.46 36.61 22.36
CA THR A 631 22.27 37.47 21.20
C THR A 631 22.25 36.62 19.93
N LEU A 632 21.18 36.68 19.13
CA LEU A 632 21.06 35.97 17.85
C LEU A 632 22.00 36.59 16.79
N PRO A 633 22.41 35.85 15.74
CA PRO A 633 23.22 36.42 14.67
C PRO A 633 22.47 37.46 13.85
N ASN A 634 23.15 38.16 12.93
CA ASN A 634 22.47 39.05 11.98
C ASN A 634 21.48 38.24 11.13
N ILE A 635 20.25 38.75 11.02
CA ILE A 635 19.14 38.01 10.43
C ILE A 635 19.36 37.72 8.94
N THR A 636 19.97 38.66 8.21
CA THR A 636 20.12 38.60 6.76
C THR A 636 21.14 37.52 6.38
N SER A 637 22.22 37.39 7.16
CA SER A 637 23.21 36.32 7.00
C SER A 637 22.71 34.94 7.45
N SER A 638 21.54 34.87 8.08
CA SER A 638 21.01 33.67 8.72
C SER A 638 19.70 33.17 8.10
N ALA A 639 19.25 33.76 6.98
CA ALA A 639 17.97 33.43 6.35
C ALA A 639 17.86 31.92 6.04
N GLY A 640 16.71 31.31 6.39
CA GLY A 640 16.47 29.88 6.21
C GLY A 640 17.07 28.97 7.28
N THR A 641 17.74 29.53 8.29
CA THR A 641 18.39 28.75 9.36
C THR A 641 17.47 28.63 10.58
N VAL A 642 17.50 27.46 11.23
CA VAL A 642 16.81 27.18 12.49
C VAL A 642 17.83 27.14 13.63
N TYR A 643 17.53 27.87 14.70
CA TYR A 643 18.35 27.91 15.91
C TYR A 643 17.57 27.34 17.08
N ILE A 644 18.26 26.59 17.94
CA ILE A 644 17.68 25.98 19.14
C ILE A 644 18.44 26.49 20.36
N ILE A 645 17.74 27.16 21.27
CA ILE A 645 18.33 27.72 22.49
C ILE A 645 17.71 27.04 23.70
N LYS A 646 18.55 26.44 24.54
CA LYS A 646 18.15 25.83 25.81
C LYS A 646 18.68 26.68 26.97
N ASN A 647 17.78 27.23 27.78
CA ASN A 647 18.16 27.77 29.09
C ASN A 647 18.49 26.60 30.01
N ILE A 648 19.73 26.55 30.51
CA ILE A 648 20.19 25.54 31.46
C ILE A 648 20.47 26.12 32.86
N THR A 649 20.09 27.38 33.11
CA THR A 649 20.17 28.00 34.42
C THR A 649 18.93 27.74 35.26
N GLY A 650 19.05 27.98 36.57
CA GLY A 650 17.91 28.07 37.49
C GLY A 650 17.16 29.41 37.45
N SER A 651 17.59 30.36 36.60
CA SER A 651 16.98 31.70 36.46
C SER A 651 16.46 31.93 35.03
N GLY A 652 15.78 33.04 34.78
CA GLY A 652 15.41 33.44 33.42
C GLY A 652 16.63 33.93 32.61
N ILE A 653 16.62 33.70 31.30
CA ILE A 653 17.56 34.33 30.35
C ILE A 653 16.79 35.09 29.27
N THR A 654 17.39 36.12 28.70
CA THR A 654 16.83 36.89 27.58
C THR A 654 17.54 36.53 26.28
N VAL A 655 16.76 36.25 25.24
CA VAL A 655 17.20 36.08 23.85
C VAL A 655 16.89 37.37 23.07
N THR A 656 17.88 37.99 22.45
CA THR A 656 17.75 39.29 21.76
C THR A 656 18.35 39.21 20.35
N PRO A 657 17.71 39.77 19.32
CA PRO A 657 18.32 39.92 17.99
C PRO A 657 19.62 40.77 18.02
N ALA A 658 20.53 40.54 17.07
CA ALA A 658 21.77 41.34 16.97
C ALA A 658 21.52 42.80 16.54
N SER A 659 20.41 43.11 15.88
CA SER A 659 20.06 44.47 15.47
C SER A 659 18.61 44.81 15.82
N THR A 660 17.96 45.69 15.07
CA THR A 660 16.59 46.17 15.33
C THR A 660 15.50 45.19 14.89
N GLU A 661 15.85 43.93 14.61
CA GLU A 661 14.85 42.92 14.26
C GLU A 661 13.99 42.52 15.45
N THR A 662 12.92 41.76 15.17
CA THR A 662 12.00 41.26 16.20
C THR A 662 11.89 39.73 16.18
N ILE A 663 11.54 39.15 17.33
CA ILE A 663 11.16 37.76 17.54
C ILE A 663 9.64 37.75 17.75
N ASP A 664 8.88 37.28 16.76
CA ASP A 664 7.41 37.37 16.70
C ASP A 664 6.86 38.76 17.05
N GLY A 665 7.53 39.82 16.54
CA GLY A 665 7.14 41.21 16.79
C GLY A 665 7.67 41.81 18.10
N ALA A 666 8.30 41.03 18.98
CA ALA A 666 8.94 41.52 20.21
C ALA A 666 10.44 41.80 20.00
N THR A 667 11.01 42.76 20.74
CA THR A 667 12.46 43.08 20.68
C THR A 667 13.34 42.08 21.42
N SER A 668 12.74 41.20 22.23
CA SER A 668 13.42 40.09 22.92
C SER A 668 12.44 39.02 23.35
N LEU A 669 12.96 37.82 23.64
CA LEU A 669 12.21 36.69 24.19
C LEU A 669 12.84 36.25 25.52
N THR A 670 12.04 36.12 26.58
CA THR A 670 12.53 35.61 27.88
C THR A 670 12.25 34.11 27.98
N LEU A 671 13.28 33.32 28.27
CA LEU A 671 13.17 31.89 28.56
C LEU A 671 13.34 31.66 30.06
N ASN A 672 12.31 31.13 30.72
CA ASN A 672 12.39 30.70 32.12
C ASN A 672 13.34 29.52 32.30
N ALA A 673 13.65 29.21 33.56
CA ALA A 673 14.53 28.10 33.93
C ALA A 673 14.12 26.81 33.19
N ASN A 674 15.11 26.13 32.59
CA ASN A 674 14.93 24.89 31.84
C ASN A 674 14.00 24.95 30.61
N GLN A 675 13.65 26.13 30.08
CA GLN A 675 12.91 26.22 28.81
C GLN A 675 13.81 26.08 27.57
N THR A 676 13.21 25.67 26.47
CA THR A 676 13.83 25.59 25.14
C THR A 676 13.00 26.40 24.16
N VAL A 677 13.64 27.12 23.24
CA VAL A 677 12.96 27.72 22.07
C VAL A 677 13.61 27.27 20.78
N ARG A 678 12.80 27.14 19.73
CA ARG A 678 13.21 26.98 18.34
C ARG A 678 12.85 28.24 17.58
N LEU A 679 13.83 28.84 16.92
CA LEU A 679 13.67 30.09 16.17
C LEU A 679 14.05 29.88 14.71
N TYR A 680 13.21 30.33 13.80
CA TYR A 680 13.47 30.33 12.36
C TYR A 680 13.77 31.76 11.87
N SER A 681 14.88 31.93 11.15
CA SER A 681 15.17 33.21 10.49
C SER A 681 14.50 33.27 9.12
N THR A 682 13.61 34.24 8.91
CA THR A 682 13.02 34.52 7.60
C THR A 682 13.90 35.41 6.71
N GLY A 683 15.02 35.93 7.26
CA GLY A 683 15.84 36.97 6.63
C GLY A 683 15.37 38.41 6.91
N SER A 684 14.20 38.59 7.55
CA SER A 684 13.67 39.92 7.94
C SER A 684 13.05 39.99 9.34
N ARG A 685 12.61 38.85 9.90
CA ARG A 685 12.20 38.67 11.31
C ARG A 685 12.44 37.23 11.81
N TRP A 686 12.49 37.05 13.13
CA TRP A 686 12.62 35.75 13.77
C TRP A 686 11.24 35.23 14.15
N ASP A 687 10.90 34.00 13.75
CA ASP A 687 9.62 33.36 14.06
C ASP A 687 9.85 32.22 15.08
N VAL A 688 9.03 32.15 16.15
CA VAL A 688 9.05 31.00 17.09
C VAL A 688 8.28 29.84 16.46
N LEU A 689 8.89 28.65 16.48
CA LEU A 689 8.29 27.40 15.97
C LEU A 689 7.64 26.56 17.07
#